data_AF-A0A2K6PA82-F1
#
_entry.id   AF-A0A2K6PA82-F1
#
_cell.length_a   1.000
_cell.length_b   1.000
_cell.length_c   1.000
_cell.angle_alpha   90.00
_cell.angle_beta   90.00
_cell.angle_gamma   90.00
#
_symmetry.space_group_name_H-M   'P 1'
#
loop_
_entity.id
_entity.type
_entity.pdbx_description
1 polymer ?
#
loop_
_entity_poly.entity_id
_entity_poly.type
_entity_poly.pdbx_seq_one_letter_code
_entity_poly.pdbx_strand_id
1 'polypeptide(L)'
;MPLYLTLSLKRALLFLQVFANEVNAHRDQIIELDQTGNQLKFLSQKQDVVLIKNLLVSVQSRWEKVVQRSIERGRSLDDARKRAKQFHEAWKKLIDWLEDAESHLDSELEISNDPDKIKLQLSKHKEFQKTLGGKQPVYDTTIRTGRALKEKTLLPEDTQKLDNFLGEVRDKWDTVCGKSVERQHKLEEALLFSGQFMDALQALVDWLYKVEPQLAEDQPVHGDLDLVMNLMDAHKVFQKELGKRTGTVQVLKRSGRELIENSRDDTTWVKGQLQELSTRWDTVCKLSVSKQSRLEQALKQAEVFRDTVHMLLEWLSEAEQTLRFRGALPDDTEALQSLIDTHKEFMKKVEEKRVDVNSAVAMGEVILAVCHPDCITTIKHWITIIRARFEEVLTWAKQHQQRLETALSELVANAELLEELLAWIQWAETTLIQRDQEPIPQNIDRVKALIAEHQTFMEEMTRKQPDVDRVTKTYKRKNIEPTHAPFIEKSRSGGRKSLSQPTPPPMPILSQSEAKNPRINQLSARWQQVWLLALERQRKLNDALDRLEELKEFANFDFDVWRKKYMRWMNHKKSRVMDFFRRIDKDQDGKITRQEFIDGILASKFPTTKLEMTAVADIFDRDGDGYIDYYEFVAALHPNKDAYRPTTDADKIEDEVREIIIF
;
A
#
# COMPACT_ATOMS: atom_id res chain seq x y z
N MET A 1 -87.76 34.64 -51.01
CA MET A 1 -87.59 33.64 -52.09
C MET A 1 -88.14 32.21 -51.84
N PRO A 2 -88.48 31.72 -50.62
CA PRO A 2 -89.33 30.49 -50.45
C PRO A 2 -90.66 30.68 -51.18
N LEU A 3 -91.05 31.95 -51.13
CA LEU A 3 -92.08 32.59 -51.88
C LEU A 3 -92.00 32.28 -53.38
N TYR A 4 -90.89 32.23 -54.12
CA TYR A 4 -91.00 32.17 -55.58
C TYR A 4 -91.48 30.83 -56.14
N LEU A 5 -90.87 29.69 -55.78
CA LEU A 5 -91.29 28.36 -56.25
C LEU A 5 -92.67 27.99 -55.67
N THR A 6 -92.89 28.30 -54.38
CA THR A 6 -94.20 28.09 -53.76
C THR A 6 -95.24 29.08 -54.25
N LEU A 7 -94.88 30.31 -54.66
CA LEU A 7 -95.77 31.28 -55.33
C LEU A 7 -96.02 30.88 -56.76
N SER A 8 -95.06 30.33 -57.48
CA SER A 8 -95.24 29.82 -58.84
C SER A 8 -96.30 28.72 -58.81
N LEU A 9 -96.14 27.74 -57.92
CA LEU A 9 -97.13 26.70 -57.68
C LEU A 9 -98.45 27.24 -57.10
N LYS A 10 -98.42 28.23 -56.20
CA LYS A 10 -99.63 28.87 -55.65
C LYS A 10 -100.38 29.70 -56.70
N ARG A 11 -99.67 30.37 -57.61
CA ARG A 11 -100.23 31.08 -58.77
C ARG A 11 -100.83 30.08 -59.74
N ALA A 12 -100.14 29.00 -60.06
CA ALA A 12 -100.67 27.91 -60.90
C ALA A 12 -101.93 27.29 -60.29
N LEU A 13 -101.97 27.09 -58.96
CA LEU A 13 -103.17 26.65 -58.24
C LEU A 13 -104.30 27.69 -58.28
N LEU A 14 -104.00 28.99 -58.16
CA LEU A 14 -105.00 30.06 -58.30
C LEU A 14 -105.56 30.14 -59.72
N PHE A 15 -104.71 30.06 -60.75
CA PHE A 15 -105.15 29.99 -62.15
C PHE A 15 -106.01 28.76 -62.39
N LEU A 16 -105.60 27.60 -61.86
CA LEU A 16 -106.40 26.39 -61.96
C LEU A 16 -107.72 26.50 -61.18
N GLN A 17 -107.74 27.20 -60.04
CA GLN A 17 -108.96 27.45 -59.29
C GLN A 17 -109.92 28.35 -60.09
N VAL A 18 -109.41 29.38 -60.76
CA VAL A 18 -110.20 30.21 -61.69
C VAL A 18 -110.72 29.36 -62.85
N PHE A 19 -109.87 28.56 -63.49
CA PHE A 19 -110.26 27.65 -64.56
C PHE A 19 -111.27 26.60 -64.09
N ALA A 20 -111.13 26.06 -62.88
CA ALA A 20 -112.07 25.11 -62.31
C ALA A 20 -113.42 25.77 -62.00
N ASN A 21 -113.43 27.04 -61.59
CA ASN A 21 -114.66 27.82 -61.41
C ASN A 21 -115.34 28.10 -62.76
N GLU A 22 -114.58 28.42 -63.79
CA GLU A 22 -115.08 28.61 -65.17
C GLU A 22 -115.66 27.30 -65.73
N VAL A 23 -114.93 26.18 -65.58
CA VAL A 23 -115.44 24.85 -65.89
C VAL A 23 -116.70 24.57 -65.04
N ASN A 24 -116.75 24.89 -63.76
CA ASN A 24 -118.00 24.69 -63.00
C ASN A 24 -119.17 25.57 -63.47
N ALA A 25 -118.91 26.79 -63.96
CA ALA A 25 -119.95 27.69 -64.46
C ALA A 25 -120.60 27.18 -65.76
N HIS A 26 -119.86 26.45 -66.60
CA HIS A 26 -120.41 25.80 -67.79
C HIS A 26 -121.19 24.51 -67.50
N ARG A 27 -121.22 24.03 -66.24
CA ARG A 27 -121.91 22.80 -65.86
C ARG A 27 -123.40 22.85 -66.16
N ASP A 28 -124.06 23.94 -65.80
CA ASP A 28 -125.50 24.10 -66.00
C ASP A 28 -125.85 24.17 -67.49
N GLN A 29 -124.99 24.81 -68.30
CA GLN A 29 -125.13 24.85 -69.77
C GLN A 29 -124.96 23.46 -70.41
N ILE A 30 -124.07 22.61 -69.88
CA ILE A 30 -123.92 21.22 -70.34
C ILE A 30 -125.15 20.37 -69.96
N ILE A 31 -125.70 20.58 -68.76
CA ILE A 31 -126.95 19.93 -68.33
C ILE A 31 -128.12 20.35 -69.22
N GLU A 32 -128.24 21.65 -69.52
CA GLU A 32 -129.27 22.20 -70.39
C GLU A 32 -129.10 21.72 -71.85
N LEU A 33 -127.87 21.63 -72.35
CA LEU A 33 -127.56 21.07 -73.68
C LEU A 33 -127.97 19.59 -73.76
N ASP A 34 -127.71 18.80 -72.72
CA ASP A 34 -128.14 17.41 -72.66
C ASP A 34 -129.68 17.29 -72.62
N GLN A 35 -130.36 18.13 -71.84
CA GLN A 35 -131.83 18.18 -71.78
C GLN A 35 -132.43 18.58 -73.14
N THR A 36 -131.96 19.67 -73.74
CA THR A 36 -132.44 20.20 -75.02
C THR A 36 -132.09 19.26 -76.17
N GLY A 37 -130.89 18.67 -76.18
CA GLY A 37 -130.50 17.66 -77.16
C GLY A 37 -131.30 16.36 -77.03
N ASN A 38 -131.65 15.94 -75.81
CA ASN A 38 -132.55 14.83 -75.59
C ASN A 38 -133.97 15.13 -76.09
N GLN A 39 -134.47 16.37 -75.96
CA GLN A 39 -135.75 16.79 -76.56
C GLN A 39 -135.68 16.80 -78.11
N LEU A 40 -134.60 17.33 -78.69
CA LEU A 40 -134.39 17.36 -80.14
C LEU A 40 -134.36 15.95 -80.75
N LYS A 41 -133.79 14.99 -80.02
CA LYS A 41 -133.80 13.56 -80.36
C LYS A 41 -135.23 12.97 -80.47
N PHE A 42 -136.20 13.45 -79.70
CA PHE A 42 -137.60 12.98 -79.81
C PHE A 42 -138.34 13.58 -81.02
N LEU A 43 -137.92 14.75 -81.50
CA LEU A 43 -138.57 15.50 -82.58
C LEU A 43 -137.96 15.25 -83.96
N SER A 44 -136.87 14.48 -84.04
CA SER A 44 -136.06 14.32 -85.25
C SER A 44 -136.24 12.95 -85.93
N GLN A 45 -135.88 12.86 -87.22
CA GLN A 45 -135.95 11.61 -87.99
C GLN A 45 -134.86 10.60 -87.57
N LYS A 46 -135.06 9.31 -87.83
CA LYS A 46 -134.26 8.19 -87.28
C LYS A 46 -132.74 8.31 -87.51
N GLN A 47 -132.31 8.94 -88.62
CA GLN A 47 -130.90 9.19 -88.96
C GLN A 47 -130.27 10.33 -88.13
N ASP A 48 -131.02 11.41 -87.88
CA ASP A 48 -130.58 12.57 -87.11
C ASP A 48 -130.49 12.25 -85.61
N VAL A 49 -131.34 11.34 -85.12
CA VAL A 49 -131.33 10.83 -83.74
C VAL A 49 -130.00 10.17 -83.38
N VAL A 50 -129.42 9.38 -84.28
CA VAL A 50 -128.11 8.72 -84.07
C VAL A 50 -127.00 9.77 -84.03
N LEU A 51 -127.05 10.76 -84.92
CA LEU A 51 -126.10 11.86 -84.97
C LEU A 51 -126.14 12.70 -83.69
N ILE A 52 -127.33 13.14 -83.26
CA ILE A 52 -127.54 13.92 -82.03
C ILE A 52 -127.06 13.15 -80.79
N LYS A 53 -127.38 11.85 -80.70
CA LYS A 53 -126.90 10.99 -79.60
C LYS A 53 -125.37 10.91 -79.57
N ASN A 54 -124.72 10.72 -80.72
CA ASN A 54 -123.27 10.67 -80.80
C ASN A 54 -122.62 12.01 -80.43
N LEU A 55 -123.23 13.13 -80.83
CA LEU A 55 -122.75 14.47 -80.47
C LEU A 55 -122.89 14.74 -78.96
N LEU A 56 -124.03 14.41 -78.34
CA LEU A 56 -124.24 14.56 -76.89
C LEU A 56 -123.27 13.71 -76.08
N VAL A 57 -123.12 12.41 -76.42
CA VAL A 57 -122.16 11.51 -75.77
C VAL A 57 -120.72 12.01 -75.94
N SER A 58 -120.37 12.54 -77.12
CA SER A 58 -119.06 13.11 -77.39
C SER A 58 -118.79 14.35 -76.54
N VAL A 59 -119.73 15.29 -76.47
CA VAL A 59 -119.60 16.51 -75.64
C VAL A 59 -119.53 16.16 -74.16
N GLN A 60 -120.40 15.27 -73.67
CA GLN A 60 -120.39 14.79 -72.29
C GLN A 60 -119.05 14.09 -71.94
N SER A 61 -118.55 13.21 -72.80
CA SER A 61 -117.25 12.56 -72.59
C SER A 61 -116.08 13.55 -72.59
N ARG A 62 -116.10 14.56 -73.48
CA ARG A 62 -115.08 15.61 -73.52
C ARG A 62 -115.15 16.49 -72.27
N TRP A 63 -116.34 16.82 -71.81
CA TRP A 63 -116.58 17.56 -70.58
C TRP A 63 -116.06 16.83 -69.35
N GLU A 64 -116.45 15.57 -69.16
CA GLU A 64 -115.97 14.72 -68.06
C GLU A 64 -114.44 14.60 -68.07
N LYS A 65 -113.82 14.46 -69.25
CA LYS A 65 -112.36 14.47 -69.38
C LYS A 65 -111.72 15.80 -68.97
N VAL A 66 -112.35 16.94 -69.28
CA VAL A 66 -111.84 18.27 -68.86
C VAL A 66 -111.97 18.45 -67.36
N VAL A 67 -113.11 18.09 -66.77
CA VAL A 67 -113.35 18.12 -65.32
C VAL A 67 -112.34 17.23 -64.60
N GLN A 68 -112.18 15.98 -65.04
CA GLN A 68 -111.27 15.02 -64.45
C GLN A 68 -109.82 15.49 -64.54
N ARG A 69 -109.37 15.97 -65.71
CA ARG A 69 -108.02 16.53 -65.88
C ARG A 69 -107.78 17.77 -65.02
N SER A 70 -108.79 18.62 -64.82
CA SER A 70 -108.71 19.79 -63.95
C SER A 70 -108.50 19.38 -62.48
N ILE A 71 -109.27 18.41 -62.00
CA ILE A 71 -109.15 17.86 -60.64
C ILE A 71 -107.79 17.19 -60.43
N GLU A 72 -107.36 16.33 -61.38
CA GLU A 72 -106.08 15.64 -61.33
C GLU A 72 -104.90 16.61 -61.35
N ARG A 73 -104.97 17.65 -62.20
CA ARG A 73 -103.97 18.72 -62.25
C ARG A 73 -103.93 19.48 -60.92
N GLY A 74 -105.08 19.70 -60.28
CA GLY A 74 -105.17 20.38 -58.98
C GLY A 74 -104.53 19.59 -57.85
N ARG A 75 -104.84 18.29 -57.75
CA ARG A 75 -104.20 17.38 -56.79
C ARG A 75 -102.68 17.33 -57.00
N SER A 76 -102.24 17.18 -58.25
CA SER A 76 -100.82 17.13 -58.63
C SER A 76 -100.07 18.42 -58.25
N LEU A 77 -100.65 19.60 -58.52
CA LEU A 77 -100.06 20.89 -58.16
C LEU A 77 -100.04 21.13 -56.65
N ASP A 78 -101.06 20.71 -55.92
CA ASP A 78 -101.09 20.83 -54.45
C ASP A 78 -100.06 19.90 -53.78
N ASP A 79 -99.93 18.66 -54.26
CA ASP A 79 -98.90 17.74 -53.80
C ASP A 79 -97.49 18.25 -54.11
N ALA A 80 -97.26 18.80 -55.32
CA ALA A 80 -96.00 19.43 -55.68
C ALA A 80 -95.69 20.62 -54.77
N ARG A 81 -96.69 21.45 -54.46
CA ARG A 81 -96.54 22.59 -53.53
C ARG A 81 -96.17 22.13 -52.12
N LYS A 82 -96.85 21.09 -51.60
CA LYS A 82 -96.55 20.51 -50.29
C LYS A 82 -95.13 19.96 -50.23
N ARG A 83 -94.72 19.20 -51.25
CA ARG A 83 -93.34 18.65 -51.33
C ARG A 83 -92.29 19.76 -51.46
N ALA A 84 -92.55 20.79 -52.27
CA ALA A 84 -91.65 21.94 -52.40
C ALA A 84 -91.49 22.71 -51.08
N LYS A 85 -92.60 22.90 -50.35
CA LYS A 85 -92.58 23.52 -49.02
C LYS A 85 -91.79 22.66 -48.02
N GLN A 86 -92.07 21.36 -47.96
CA GLN A 86 -91.37 20.42 -47.07
C GLN A 86 -89.87 20.35 -47.37
N PHE A 87 -89.49 20.27 -48.65
CA PHE A 87 -88.09 20.31 -49.07
C PHE A 87 -87.42 21.61 -48.61
N HIS A 88 -88.04 22.76 -48.86
CA HIS A 88 -87.44 24.04 -48.49
C HIS A 88 -87.30 24.20 -46.96
N GLU A 89 -88.27 23.74 -46.17
CA GLU A 89 -88.18 23.74 -44.72
C GLU A 89 -87.07 22.80 -44.21
N ALA A 90 -86.91 21.62 -44.81
CA ALA A 90 -85.83 20.69 -44.48
C ALA A 90 -84.45 21.25 -44.88
N TRP A 91 -84.35 21.80 -46.08
CA TRP A 91 -83.16 22.49 -46.60
C TRP A 91 -82.74 23.63 -45.69
N LYS A 92 -83.67 24.52 -45.32
CA LYS A 92 -83.36 25.68 -44.47
C LYS A 92 -82.84 25.24 -43.11
N LYS A 93 -83.54 24.32 -42.44
CA LYS A 93 -83.09 23.79 -41.14
C LYS A 93 -81.71 23.14 -41.20
N LEU A 94 -81.37 22.51 -42.32
CA LEU A 94 -80.07 21.88 -42.51
C LEU A 94 -78.98 22.92 -42.78
N ILE A 95 -79.25 23.94 -43.60
CA ILE A 95 -78.32 25.06 -43.83
C ILE A 95 -78.06 25.81 -42.53
N ASP A 96 -79.11 26.21 -41.80
CA ASP A 96 -78.96 26.92 -40.53
C ASP A 96 -78.08 26.11 -39.56
N TRP A 97 -78.29 24.78 -39.47
CA TRP A 97 -77.46 23.90 -38.65
C TRP A 97 -76.01 23.77 -39.16
N LEU A 98 -75.80 23.70 -40.48
CA LEU A 98 -74.47 23.62 -41.08
C LEU A 98 -73.69 24.93 -40.92
N GLU A 99 -74.35 26.07 -40.96
CA GLU A 99 -73.76 27.38 -40.65
C GLU A 99 -73.32 27.45 -39.19
N ASP A 100 -74.17 27.02 -38.25
CA ASP A 100 -73.83 26.95 -36.83
C ASP A 100 -72.66 25.98 -36.59
N ALA A 101 -72.67 24.81 -37.24
CA ALA A 101 -71.60 23.81 -37.12
C ALA A 101 -70.27 24.33 -37.69
N GLU A 102 -70.30 25.02 -38.83
CA GLU A 102 -69.10 25.66 -39.39
C GLU A 102 -68.58 26.76 -38.47
N SER A 103 -69.45 27.63 -37.97
CA SER A 103 -69.06 28.69 -37.02
C SER A 103 -68.49 28.11 -35.73
N HIS A 104 -69.00 26.97 -35.25
CA HIS A 104 -68.47 26.26 -34.10
C HIS A 104 -67.05 25.76 -34.36
N LEU A 105 -66.82 25.07 -35.48
CA LEU A 105 -65.50 24.59 -35.89
C LEU A 105 -64.49 25.73 -36.10
N ASP A 106 -64.93 26.86 -36.66
CA ASP A 106 -64.10 28.05 -36.84
C ASP A 106 -63.76 28.76 -35.53
N SER A 107 -64.61 28.60 -34.50
CA SER A 107 -64.33 29.12 -33.15
C SER A 107 -63.39 28.21 -32.34
N GLU A 108 -63.35 26.91 -32.63
CA GLU A 108 -62.57 25.90 -31.90
C GLU A 108 -61.16 25.67 -32.49
N LEU A 109 -60.46 26.73 -32.91
CA LEU A 109 -59.17 26.58 -33.60
C LEU A 109 -58.00 26.24 -32.65
N GLU A 110 -58.06 26.61 -31.38
CA GLU A 110 -56.91 26.49 -30.47
C GLU A 110 -56.73 25.05 -29.97
N ILE A 111 -55.51 24.51 -30.14
CA ILE A 111 -55.10 23.20 -29.62
C ILE A 111 -54.19 23.44 -28.44
N SER A 112 -54.48 22.79 -27.31
CA SER A 112 -53.61 22.88 -26.15
C SER A 112 -52.28 22.18 -26.39
N ASN A 113 -51.23 22.53 -25.64
CA ASN A 113 -49.94 21.81 -25.69
C ASN A 113 -49.81 20.74 -24.59
N ASP A 114 -50.77 20.68 -23.67
CA ASP A 114 -50.86 19.68 -22.60
C ASP A 114 -51.53 18.40 -23.13
N PRO A 115 -50.87 17.23 -23.09
CA PRO A 115 -51.43 15.97 -23.57
C PRO A 115 -52.83 15.66 -23.02
N ASP A 116 -53.11 15.98 -21.76
CA ASP A 116 -54.39 15.65 -21.14
C ASP A 116 -55.50 16.61 -21.57
N LYS A 117 -55.17 17.88 -21.81
CA LYS A 117 -56.09 18.84 -22.41
C LYS A 117 -56.36 18.53 -23.89
N ILE A 118 -55.36 18.08 -24.64
CA ILE A 118 -55.55 17.63 -26.03
C ILE A 118 -56.47 16.40 -26.07
N LYS A 119 -56.28 15.42 -25.19
CA LYS A 119 -57.19 14.27 -25.06
C LYS A 119 -58.64 14.70 -24.77
N LEU A 120 -58.82 15.72 -23.93
CA LEU A 120 -60.14 16.28 -23.64
C LEU A 120 -60.75 16.95 -24.88
N GLN A 121 -59.98 17.76 -25.62
CA GLN A 121 -60.43 18.37 -26.88
C GLN A 121 -60.78 17.32 -27.93
N LEU A 122 -59.97 16.27 -28.07
CA LEU A 122 -60.24 15.13 -28.95
C LEU A 122 -61.55 14.41 -28.56
N SER A 123 -61.81 14.28 -27.26
CA SER A 123 -63.05 13.66 -26.76
C SER A 123 -64.28 14.52 -27.07
N LYS A 124 -64.19 15.85 -26.92
CA LYS A 124 -65.25 16.78 -27.31
C LYS A 124 -65.50 16.75 -28.83
N HIS A 125 -64.44 16.75 -29.63
CA HIS A 125 -64.55 16.68 -31.09
C HIS A 125 -65.17 15.36 -31.57
N LYS A 126 -64.87 14.24 -30.91
CA LYS A 126 -65.55 12.95 -31.16
C LYS A 126 -67.06 13.04 -30.93
N GLU A 127 -67.51 13.77 -29.92
CA GLU A 127 -68.95 13.98 -29.70
C GLU A 127 -69.54 14.86 -30.82
N PHE A 128 -68.85 15.92 -31.25
CA PHE A 128 -69.27 16.70 -32.43
C PHE A 128 -69.37 15.82 -33.68
N GLN A 129 -68.37 14.98 -33.97
CA GLN A 129 -68.41 14.04 -35.10
C GLN A 129 -69.61 13.09 -35.04
N LYS A 130 -69.98 12.62 -33.84
CA LYS A 130 -71.18 11.81 -33.65
C LYS A 130 -72.45 12.61 -33.98
N THR A 131 -72.54 13.87 -33.56
CA THR A 131 -73.68 14.74 -33.95
C THR A 131 -73.73 15.00 -35.45
N LEU A 132 -72.59 15.21 -36.10
CA LEU A 132 -72.46 15.40 -37.54
C LEU A 132 -72.87 14.14 -38.31
N GLY A 133 -72.39 12.96 -37.89
CA GLY A 133 -72.81 11.68 -38.46
C GLY A 133 -74.31 11.43 -38.29
N GLY A 134 -74.90 11.87 -37.18
CA GLY A 134 -76.36 11.84 -36.98
C GLY A 134 -77.16 12.73 -37.94
N LYS A 135 -76.54 13.73 -38.58
CA LYS A 135 -77.17 14.58 -39.61
C LYS A 135 -77.07 14.00 -41.02
N GLN A 136 -76.25 12.98 -41.25
CA GLN A 136 -76.11 12.31 -42.55
C GLN A 136 -77.46 11.89 -43.16
N PRO A 137 -78.39 11.21 -42.43
CA PRO A 137 -79.66 10.79 -43.01
C PRO A 137 -80.57 11.97 -43.39
N VAL A 138 -80.44 13.10 -42.67
CA VAL A 138 -81.19 14.34 -42.94
C VAL A 138 -80.66 15.00 -44.20
N TYR A 139 -79.34 15.05 -44.37
CA TYR A 139 -78.68 15.48 -45.60
C TYR A 139 -79.11 14.61 -46.80
N ASP A 140 -78.95 13.29 -46.71
CA ASP A 140 -79.29 12.36 -47.80
C ASP A 140 -80.77 12.47 -48.21
N THR A 141 -81.66 12.62 -47.22
CA THR A 141 -83.10 12.80 -47.49
C THR A 141 -83.39 14.16 -48.11
N THR A 142 -82.71 15.23 -47.69
CA THR A 142 -82.86 16.57 -48.28
C THR A 142 -82.38 16.58 -49.73
N ILE A 143 -81.22 15.98 -50.02
CA ILE A 143 -80.70 15.84 -51.38
C ILE A 143 -81.65 15.01 -52.25
N ARG A 144 -82.11 13.85 -51.77
CA ARG A 144 -83.02 12.97 -52.49
C ARG A 144 -84.36 13.64 -52.79
N THR A 145 -84.95 14.33 -51.81
CA THR A 145 -86.22 15.04 -51.99
C THR A 145 -86.07 16.24 -52.94
N GLY A 146 -84.97 16.98 -52.87
CA GLY A 146 -84.66 18.05 -53.81
C GLY A 146 -84.46 17.56 -55.25
N ARG A 147 -83.73 16.45 -55.45
CA ARG A 147 -83.59 15.82 -56.77
C ARG A 147 -84.93 15.34 -57.33
N ALA A 148 -85.73 14.65 -56.52
CA ALA A 148 -87.06 14.19 -56.94
C ALA A 148 -88.02 15.35 -57.27
N LEU A 149 -87.84 16.52 -56.63
CA LEU A 149 -88.59 17.73 -56.96
C LEU A 149 -88.09 18.36 -58.26
N LYS A 150 -86.77 18.38 -58.49
CA LYS A 150 -86.13 18.85 -59.72
C LYS A 150 -86.60 18.06 -60.94
N GLU A 151 -86.63 16.73 -60.86
CA GLU A 151 -87.09 15.85 -61.95
C GLU A 151 -88.54 16.14 -62.40
N LYS A 152 -89.39 16.64 -61.51
CA LYS A 152 -90.80 16.95 -61.78
C LYS A 152 -91.04 18.41 -62.17
N THR A 153 -89.99 19.23 -62.19
CA THR A 153 -90.07 20.66 -62.48
C THR A 153 -89.88 20.91 -63.97
N LEU A 154 -90.80 21.66 -64.58
CA LEU A 154 -90.81 21.93 -66.03
C LEU A 154 -90.21 23.29 -66.40
N LEU A 155 -90.11 24.22 -65.44
CA LEU A 155 -89.63 25.57 -65.68
C LEU A 155 -88.11 25.64 -65.48
N PRO A 156 -87.33 26.08 -66.49
CA PRO A 156 -85.86 26.15 -66.38
C PRO A 156 -85.36 26.99 -65.19
N GLU A 157 -86.03 28.11 -64.89
CA GLU A 157 -85.68 28.98 -63.75
C GLU A 157 -85.81 28.27 -62.40
N ASP A 158 -86.85 27.45 -62.25
CA ASP A 158 -87.14 26.73 -61.01
C ASP A 158 -86.18 25.54 -60.85
N THR A 159 -85.83 24.87 -61.95
CA THR A 159 -84.79 23.84 -61.99
C THR A 159 -83.42 24.39 -61.58
N GLN A 160 -83.02 25.55 -62.11
CA GLN A 160 -81.75 26.19 -61.74
C GLN A 160 -81.70 26.57 -60.25
N LYS A 161 -82.81 27.05 -59.68
CA LYS A 161 -82.87 27.37 -58.24
C LYS A 161 -82.74 26.13 -57.37
N LEU A 162 -83.39 25.03 -57.75
CA LEU A 162 -83.23 23.75 -57.05
C LEU A 162 -81.79 23.25 -57.13
N ASP A 163 -81.12 23.44 -58.27
CA ASP A 163 -79.69 23.15 -58.40
C ASP A 163 -78.83 24.02 -57.48
N ASN A 164 -79.12 25.31 -57.37
CA ASN A 164 -78.41 26.19 -56.44
C ASN A 164 -78.60 25.74 -54.99
N PHE A 165 -79.82 25.40 -54.56
CA PHE A 165 -80.09 24.92 -53.20
C PHE A 165 -79.41 23.57 -52.89
N LEU A 166 -79.44 22.65 -53.85
CA LEU A 166 -78.75 21.35 -53.72
C LEU A 166 -77.22 21.53 -53.70
N GLY A 167 -76.70 22.44 -54.52
CA GLY A 167 -75.28 22.82 -54.53
C GLY A 167 -74.86 23.42 -53.20
N GLU A 168 -75.60 24.40 -52.68
CA GLU A 168 -75.30 25.07 -51.42
C GLU A 168 -75.26 24.10 -50.23
N VAL A 169 -76.25 23.21 -50.09
CA VAL A 169 -76.23 22.20 -49.03
C VAL A 169 -75.08 21.21 -49.19
N ARG A 170 -74.76 20.80 -50.42
CA ARG A 170 -73.62 19.91 -50.68
C ARG A 170 -72.31 20.60 -50.31
N ASP A 171 -72.07 21.80 -50.82
CA ASP A 171 -70.82 22.52 -50.64
C ASP A 171 -70.60 22.85 -49.16
N LYS A 172 -71.67 23.22 -48.43
CA LYS A 172 -71.62 23.46 -46.98
C LYS A 172 -71.41 22.18 -46.17
N TRP A 173 -72.08 21.09 -46.54
CA TRP A 173 -71.87 19.76 -45.95
C TRP A 173 -70.42 19.31 -46.11
N ASP A 174 -69.90 19.37 -47.33
CA ASP A 174 -68.52 19.00 -47.65
C ASP A 174 -67.52 19.89 -46.89
N THR A 175 -67.81 21.19 -46.76
CA THR A 175 -66.99 22.13 -45.96
C THR A 175 -66.94 21.74 -44.49
N VAL A 176 -68.09 21.49 -43.85
CA VAL A 176 -68.15 21.08 -42.43
C VAL A 176 -67.47 19.73 -42.21
N CYS A 177 -67.70 18.75 -43.09
CA CYS A 177 -67.01 17.46 -43.05
C CYS A 177 -65.49 17.61 -43.21
N GLY A 178 -65.04 18.41 -44.18
CA GLY A 178 -63.62 18.70 -44.42
C GLY A 178 -62.96 19.36 -43.20
N LYS A 179 -63.54 20.44 -42.67
CA LYS A 179 -63.06 21.12 -41.46
C LYS A 179 -63.02 20.18 -40.25
N SER A 180 -64.03 19.32 -40.08
CA SER A 180 -64.06 18.34 -39.00
C SER A 180 -62.94 17.30 -39.09
N VAL A 181 -62.64 16.79 -40.30
CA VAL A 181 -61.53 15.87 -40.53
C VAL A 181 -60.18 16.56 -40.30
N GLU A 182 -60.01 17.77 -40.83
CA GLU A 182 -58.79 18.56 -40.62
C GLU A 182 -58.54 18.83 -39.13
N ARG A 183 -59.60 19.18 -38.38
CA ARG A 183 -59.52 19.39 -36.93
C ARG A 183 -59.09 18.12 -36.20
N GLN A 184 -59.65 16.96 -36.55
CA GLN A 184 -59.26 15.67 -35.98
C GLN A 184 -57.78 15.38 -36.22
N HIS A 185 -57.31 15.53 -37.47
CA HIS A 185 -55.91 15.28 -37.83
C HIS A 185 -54.96 16.18 -37.03
N LYS A 186 -55.27 17.48 -36.94
CA LYS A 186 -54.45 18.43 -36.17
C LYS A 186 -54.40 18.09 -34.67
N LEU A 187 -55.52 17.65 -34.08
CA LEU A 187 -55.56 17.22 -32.67
C LEU A 187 -54.73 15.95 -32.44
N GLU A 188 -54.80 14.98 -33.34
CA GLU A 188 -54.01 13.73 -33.25
C GLU A 188 -52.51 13.98 -33.44
N GLU A 189 -52.14 14.82 -34.40
CA GLU A 189 -50.75 15.23 -34.65
C GLU A 189 -50.16 15.97 -33.44
N ALA A 190 -50.92 16.91 -32.86
CA ALA A 190 -50.51 17.62 -31.65
C ALA A 190 -50.37 16.69 -30.44
N LEU A 191 -51.29 15.72 -30.28
CA LEU A 191 -51.22 14.73 -29.19
C LEU A 191 -49.97 13.85 -29.33
N LEU A 192 -49.68 13.39 -30.54
CA LEU A 192 -48.50 12.57 -30.82
C LEU A 192 -47.22 13.35 -30.53
N PHE A 193 -47.13 14.59 -31.03
CA PHE A 193 -45.96 15.45 -30.82
C PHE A 193 -45.74 15.75 -29.34
N SER A 194 -46.78 16.18 -28.62
CA SER A 194 -46.67 16.49 -27.19
C SER A 194 -46.32 15.24 -26.37
N GLY A 195 -46.92 14.09 -26.67
CA GLY A 195 -46.59 12.82 -26.01
C GLY A 195 -45.13 12.40 -26.21
N GLN A 196 -44.63 12.42 -27.45
CA GLN A 196 -43.23 12.09 -27.75
C GLN A 196 -42.24 13.04 -27.08
N PHE A 197 -42.58 14.34 -27.02
CA PHE A 197 -41.79 15.33 -26.32
C PHE A 197 -41.71 15.02 -24.81
N MET A 198 -42.84 14.68 -24.17
CA MET A 198 -42.86 14.35 -22.73
C MET A 198 -42.07 13.09 -22.42
N ASP A 199 -42.26 12.03 -23.21
CA ASP A 199 -41.54 10.77 -23.00
C ASP A 199 -40.02 10.95 -23.15
N ALA A 200 -39.60 11.70 -24.17
CA ALA A 200 -38.19 12.01 -24.40
C ALA A 200 -37.59 12.89 -23.29
N LEU A 201 -38.36 13.86 -22.79
CA LEU A 201 -37.97 14.72 -21.67
C LEU A 201 -37.81 13.91 -20.38
N GLN A 202 -38.79 13.08 -20.04
CA GLN A 202 -38.75 12.27 -18.84
C GLN A 202 -37.59 11.27 -18.88
N ALA A 203 -37.38 10.57 -20.01
CA ALA A 203 -36.27 9.63 -20.15
C ALA A 203 -34.89 10.29 -19.98
N LEU A 204 -34.75 11.56 -20.37
CA LEU A 204 -33.51 12.31 -20.20
C LEU A 204 -33.34 12.78 -18.75
N VAL A 205 -34.42 13.26 -18.12
CA VAL A 205 -34.42 13.65 -16.71
C VAL A 205 -34.10 12.47 -15.80
N ASP A 206 -34.73 11.30 -16.00
CA ASP A 206 -34.47 10.08 -15.24
C ASP A 206 -33.02 9.62 -15.37
N TRP A 207 -32.46 9.71 -16.59
CA TRP A 207 -31.05 9.41 -16.81
C TRP A 207 -30.14 10.38 -16.05
N LEU A 208 -30.45 11.69 -16.06
CA LEU A 208 -29.70 12.70 -15.31
C LEU A 208 -29.72 12.40 -13.80
N TYR A 209 -30.89 12.09 -13.24
CA TYR A 209 -31.03 11.68 -11.83
C TYR A 209 -30.17 10.46 -11.46
N LYS A 210 -30.00 9.51 -12.39
CA LYS A 210 -29.19 8.32 -12.16
C LYS A 210 -27.68 8.59 -12.20
N VAL A 211 -27.23 9.47 -13.10
CA VAL A 211 -25.78 9.69 -13.34
C VAL A 211 -25.19 10.79 -12.47
N GLU A 212 -25.98 11.80 -12.09
CA GLU A 212 -25.51 12.93 -11.27
C GLU A 212 -24.84 12.47 -9.95
N PRO A 213 -25.42 11.54 -9.16
CA PRO A 213 -24.78 11.04 -7.94
C PRO A 213 -23.47 10.27 -8.17
N GLN A 214 -23.31 9.65 -9.34
CA GLN A 214 -22.10 8.89 -9.69
C GLN A 214 -20.92 9.82 -10.05
N LEU A 215 -21.19 11.10 -10.29
CA LEU A 215 -20.21 12.13 -10.63
C LEU A 215 -19.91 13.06 -9.44
N ALA A 216 -20.53 12.81 -8.29
CA ALA A 216 -20.42 13.67 -7.12
C ALA A 216 -18.96 13.84 -6.63
N GLU A 217 -18.72 14.94 -5.92
CA GLU A 217 -17.38 15.32 -5.46
C GLU A 217 -16.82 14.40 -4.37
N ASP A 218 -17.70 13.72 -3.64
CA ASP A 218 -17.37 12.77 -2.57
C ASP A 218 -17.01 11.36 -3.08
N GLN A 219 -17.25 11.06 -4.37
CA GLN A 219 -16.87 9.78 -4.95
C GLN A 219 -15.33 9.60 -4.96
N PRO A 220 -14.80 8.51 -4.38
CA PRO A 220 -13.36 8.28 -4.35
C PRO A 220 -12.82 7.96 -5.75
N VAL A 221 -11.72 8.60 -6.13
CA VAL A 221 -11.05 8.42 -7.43
C VAL A 221 -9.57 8.05 -7.29
N HIS A 222 -9.03 8.07 -6.07
CA HIS A 222 -7.64 7.74 -5.77
C HIS A 222 -7.51 6.27 -5.37
N GLY A 223 -6.37 5.65 -5.64
CA GLY A 223 -6.11 4.24 -5.35
C GLY A 223 -4.77 3.80 -5.90
N ASP A 224 -4.59 2.50 -6.11
CA ASP A 224 -3.46 2.01 -6.90
C ASP A 224 -3.65 2.34 -8.39
N LEU A 225 -2.56 2.25 -9.15
CA LEU A 225 -2.53 2.66 -10.54
C LEU A 225 -3.59 1.95 -11.40
N ASP A 226 -3.77 0.64 -11.19
CA ASP A 226 -4.68 -0.16 -12.03
C ASP A 226 -6.13 0.25 -11.78
N LEU A 227 -6.52 0.49 -10.52
CA LEU A 227 -7.85 1.03 -10.22
C LEU A 227 -8.06 2.38 -10.89
N VAL A 228 -7.13 3.33 -10.75
CA VAL A 228 -7.31 4.68 -11.28
C VAL A 228 -7.39 4.66 -12.81
N MET A 229 -6.60 3.82 -13.49
CA MET A 229 -6.71 3.60 -14.93
C MET A 229 -8.09 3.05 -15.34
N ASN A 230 -8.62 2.07 -14.59
CA ASN A 230 -9.94 1.51 -14.86
C ASN A 230 -11.06 2.55 -14.67
N LEU A 231 -10.99 3.37 -13.61
CA LEU A 231 -11.93 4.46 -13.37
C LEU A 231 -11.87 5.53 -14.47
N MET A 232 -10.65 5.85 -14.93
CA MET A 232 -10.43 6.75 -16.06
C MET A 232 -11.09 6.23 -17.34
N ASP A 233 -10.93 4.95 -17.66
CA ASP A 233 -11.52 4.37 -18.86
C ASP A 233 -13.05 4.27 -18.77
N ALA A 234 -13.60 3.94 -17.60
CA ALA A 234 -15.04 4.00 -17.35
C ALA A 234 -15.59 5.42 -17.56
N HIS A 235 -14.87 6.44 -17.08
CA HIS A 235 -15.27 7.84 -17.27
C HIS A 235 -15.18 8.29 -18.74
N LYS A 236 -14.20 7.83 -19.50
CA LYS A 236 -14.13 8.06 -20.96
C LYS A 236 -15.34 7.47 -21.70
N VAL A 237 -15.80 6.29 -21.29
CA VAL A 237 -17.02 5.69 -21.85
C VAL A 237 -18.23 6.57 -21.53
N PHE A 238 -18.36 7.00 -20.27
CA PHE A 238 -19.42 7.92 -19.85
C PHE A 238 -19.40 9.24 -20.65
N GLN A 239 -18.24 9.85 -20.88
CA GLN A 239 -18.13 11.07 -21.69
C GLN A 239 -18.60 10.87 -23.13
N LYS A 240 -18.33 9.70 -23.74
CA LYS A 240 -18.88 9.37 -25.06
C LYS A 240 -20.39 9.27 -25.04
N GLU A 241 -20.99 8.70 -24.00
CA GLU A 241 -22.44 8.66 -23.82
C GLU A 241 -23.04 10.06 -23.64
N LEU A 242 -22.42 10.90 -22.80
CA LEU A 242 -22.80 12.29 -22.60
C LEU A 242 -22.78 13.05 -23.93
N GLY A 243 -21.70 12.90 -24.71
CA GLY A 243 -21.56 13.50 -26.03
C GLY A 243 -22.65 13.10 -27.03
N LYS A 244 -23.04 11.81 -27.05
CA LYS A 244 -24.15 11.31 -27.89
C LYS A 244 -25.49 11.95 -27.49
N ARG A 245 -25.74 12.14 -26.19
CA ARG A 245 -26.99 12.72 -25.67
C ARG A 245 -27.08 14.23 -25.85
N THR A 246 -25.96 14.94 -26.05
CA THR A 246 -25.94 16.39 -26.31
C THR A 246 -26.87 16.79 -27.45
N GLY A 247 -26.83 16.05 -28.57
CA GLY A 247 -27.70 16.32 -29.72
C GLY A 247 -29.19 16.20 -29.36
N THR A 248 -29.56 15.15 -28.63
CA THR A 248 -30.92 14.91 -28.14
C THR A 248 -31.40 16.05 -27.25
N VAL A 249 -30.55 16.54 -26.33
CA VAL A 249 -30.89 17.68 -25.45
C VAL A 249 -31.18 18.94 -26.26
N GLN A 250 -30.39 19.22 -27.31
CA GLN A 250 -30.60 20.40 -28.15
C GLN A 250 -31.88 20.31 -28.97
N VAL A 251 -32.19 19.13 -29.53
CA VAL A 251 -33.45 18.88 -30.24
C VAL A 251 -34.62 19.08 -29.27
N LEU A 252 -34.57 18.48 -28.09
CA LEU A 252 -35.61 18.60 -27.09
C LEU A 252 -35.81 20.06 -26.63
N LYS A 253 -34.72 20.80 -26.38
CA LYS A 253 -34.80 22.24 -26.07
C LYS A 253 -35.44 23.05 -27.20
N ARG A 254 -35.23 22.67 -28.47
CA ARG A 254 -35.86 23.33 -29.62
C ARG A 254 -37.36 23.01 -29.69
N SER A 255 -37.73 21.73 -29.62
CA SER A 255 -39.13 21.29 -29.61
C SER A 255 -39.90 21.90 -28.44
N GLY A 256 -39.26 22.01 -27.27
CA GLY A 256 -39.83 22.69 -26.11
C GLY A 256 -40.04 24.19 -26.32
N ARG A 257 -39.16 24.89 -27.04
CA ARG A 257 -39.36 26.29 -27.43
C ARG A 257 -40.50 26.44 -28.45
N GLU A 258 -40.57 25.56 -29.44
CA GLU A 258 -41.67 25.55 -30.41
C GLU A 258 -43.03 25.34 -29.72
N LEU A 259 -43.10 24.46 -28.71
CA LEU A 259 -44.29 24.31 -27.85
C LEU A 259 -44.63 25.56 -27.04
N ILE A 260 -43.63 26.38 -26.68
CA ILE A 260 -43.86 27.61 -25.93
C ILE A 260 -44.31 28.74 -26.86
N GLU A 261 -43.63 28.93 -28.00
CA GLU A 261 -43.86 30.03 -28.95
C GLU A 261 -45.19 29.87 -29.69
N ASN A 262 -45.60 28.63 -29.99
CA ASN A 262 -46.86 28.35 -30.68
C ASN A 262 -48.07 28.25 -29.73
N SER A 263 -47.88 28.45 -28.42
CA SER A 263 -48.97 28.37 -27.43
C SER A 263 -49.54 29.72 -27.03
N ARG A 264 -50.86 29.75 -26.81
CA ARG A 264 -51.54 30.81 -26.06
C ARG A 264 -51.93 30.39 -24.64
N ASP A 265 -51.71 29.12 -24.29
CA ASP A 265 -51.95 28.55 -22.96
C ASP A 265 -50.83 28.94 -21.97
N ASP A 266 -51.07 28.70 -20.69
CA ASP A 266 -50.03 28.78 -19.67
C ASP A 266 -48.92 27.74 -19.92
N THR A 267 -47.76 28.24 -20.36
CA THR A 267 -46.56 27.45 -20.68
C THR A 267 -45.55 27.39 -19.52
N THR A 268 -45.91 27.89 -18.34
CA THR A 268 -45.02 27.92 -17.17
C THR A 268 -44.50 26.54 -16.80
N TRP A 269 -45.33 25.50 -16.88
CA TRP A 269 -44.92 24.14 -16.59
C TRP A 269 -43.84 23.62 -17.57
N VAL A 270 -44.04 23.79 -18.89
CA VAL A 270 -43.04 23.39 -19.91
C VAL A 270 -41.73 24.16 -19.71
N LYS A 271 -41.83 25.48 -19.43
CA LYS A 271 -40.67 26.32 -19.11
C LYS A 271 -39.91 25.81 -17.88
N GLY A 272 -40.63 25.46 -16.82
CA GLY A 272 -40.05 24.91 -15.59
C GLY A 272 -39.32 23.60 -15.84
N GLN A 273 -39.91 22.67 -16.59
CA GLN A 273 -39.28 21.39 -16.93
C GLN A 273 -38.06 21.54 -17.84
N LEU A 274 -38.11 22.41 -18.85
CA LEU A 274 -36.94 22.71 -19.69
C LEU A 274 -35.81 23.40 -18.91
N GLN A 275 -36.17 24.26 -17.96
CA GLN A 275 -35.21 24.89 -17.07
C GLN A 275 -34.55 23.85 -16.14
N GLU A 276 -35.34 22.98 -15.49
CA GLU A 276 -34.82 21.88 -14.67
C GLU A 276 -33.87 20.99 -15.48
N LEU A 277 -34.29 20.58 -16.68
CA LEU A 277 -33.45 19.81 -17.60
C LEU A 277 -32.15 20.55 -17.90
N SER A 278 -32.20 21.84 -18.23
CA SER A 278 -31.00 22.62 -18.54
C SER A 278 -30.07 22.71 -17.34
N THR A 279 -30.61 23.04 -16.16
CA THR A 279 -29.82 23.17 -14.95
C THR A 279 -29.13 21.86 -14.61
N ARG A 280 -29.85 20.72 -14.61
CA ARG A 280 -29.23 19.42 -14.37
C ARG A 280 -28.22 19.01 -15.42
N TRP A 281 -28.54 19.21 -16.69
CA TRP A 281 -27.60 18.91 -17.78
C TRP A 281 -26.30 19.68 -17.60
N ASP A 282 -26.39 20.98 -17.30
CA ASP A 282 -25.22 21.83 -17.07
C ASP A 282 -24.44 21.39 -15.83
N THR A 283 -25.14 20.99 -14.75
CA THR A 283 -24.51 20.39 -13.55
C THR A 283 -23.76 19.10 -13.88
N VAL A 284 -24.38 18.16 -14.59
CA VAL A 284 -23.74 16.89 -15.00
C VAL A 284 -22.53 17.15 -15.90
N CYS A 285 -22.60 18.09 -16.84
CA CYS A 285 -21.45 18.50 -17.64
C CYS A 285 -20.32 19.05 -16.78
N LYS A 286 -20.61 19.92 -15.81
CA LYS A 286 -19.61 20.47 -14.88
C LYS A 286 -18.99 19.39 -14.00
N LEU A 287 -19.80 18.52 -13.40
CA LEU A 287 -19.33 17.40 -12.58
C LEU A 287 -18.50 16.41 -13.39
N SER A 288 -18.86 16.16 -14.65
CA SER A 288 -18.07 15.31 -15.55
C SER A 288 -16.67 15.89 -15.82
N VAL A 289 -16.56 17.20 -16.04
CA VAL A 289 -15.27 17.88 -16.20
C VAL A 289 -14.48 17.88 -14.89
N SER A 290 -15.13 18.15 -13.76
CA SER A 290 -14.51 18.08 -12.44
C SER A 290 -13.94 16.69 -12.15
N LYS A 291 -14.74 15.64 -12.35
CA LYS A 291 -14.31 14.24 -12.18
C LYS A 291 -13.17 13.85 -13.11
N GLN A 292 -13.15 14.35 -14.36
CA GLN A 292 -12.03 14.14 -15.27
C GLN A 292 -10.73 14.71 -14.70
N SER A 293 -10.76 15.97 -14.25
CA SER A 293 -9.58 16.62 -13.66
C SER A 293 -9.10 15.90 -12.39
N ARG A 294 -10.02 15.49 -11.52
CA ARG A 294 -9.72 14.71 -10.31
C ARG A 294 -9.08 13.36 -10.65
N LEU A 295 -9.61 12.64 -11.66
CA LEU A 295 -9.03 11.37 -12.13
C LEU A 295 -7.64 11.56 -12.74
N GLU A 296 -7.39 12.64 -13.48
CA GLU A 296 -6.07 12.93 -14.06
C GLU A 296 -5.03 13.23 -12.97
N GLN A 297 -5.42 13.99 -11.95
CA GLN A 297 -4.59 14.24 -10.78
C GLN A 297 -4.30 12.95 -10.01
N ALA A 298 -5.33 12.13 -9.77
CA ALA A 298 -5.20 10.84 -9.08
C ALA A 298 -4.27 9.89 -9.86
N LEU A 299 -4.37 9.86 -11.19
CA LEU A 299 -3.54 9.03 -12.05
C LEU A 299 -2.07 9.44 -11.91
N LYS A 300 -1.79 10.74 -12.04
CA LYS A 300 -0.43 11.26 -11.89
C LYS A 300 0.14 10.97 -10.50
N GLN A 301 -0.66 11.10 -9.44
CA GLN A 301 -0.23 10.77 -8.08
C GLN A 301 0.07 9.28 -7.92
N ALA A 302 -0.78 8.41 -8.47
CA ALA A 302 -0.59 6.96 -8.43
C ALA A 302 0.66 6.52 -9.20
N GLU A 303 0.92 7.10 -10.38
CA GLU A 303 2.13 6.85 -11.19
C GLU A 303 3.39 7.26 -10.41
N VAL A 304 3.44 8.50 -9.91
CA VAL A 304 4.62 8.99 -9.18
C VAL A 304 4.85 8.19 -7.90
N PHE A 305 3.79 7.87 -7.14
CA PHE A 305 3.90 7.02 -5.95
C PHE A 305 4.44 5.64 -6.32
N ARG A 306 3.87 5.00 -7.35
CA ARG A 306 4.29 3.67 -7.80
C ARG A 306 5.76 3.65 -8.21
N ASP A 307 6.18 4.58 -9.05
CA ASP A 307 7.55 4.66 -9.56
C ASP A 307 8.54 4.90 -8.42
N THR A 308 8.19 5.82 -7.51
CA THR A 308 9.03 6.10 -6.32
C THR A 308 9.19 4.85 -5.44
N VAL A 309 8.10 4.12 -5.19
CA VAL A 309 8.14 2.88 -4.39
C VAL A 309 8.98 1.80 -5.08
N HIS A 310 8.82 1.59 -6.39
CA HIS A 310 9.62 0.59 -7.10
C HIS A 310 11.11 0.94 -7.12
N MET A 311 11.46 2.20 -7.37
CA MET A 311 12.86 2.66 -7.30
C MET A 311 13.47 2.45 -5.91
N LEU A 312 12.69 2.72 -4.85
CA LEU A 312 13.13 2.47 -3.48
C LEU A 312 13.33 0.97 -3.21
N LEU A 313 12.41 0.11 -3.65
CA LEU A 313 12.51 -1.34 -3.45
C LEU A 313 13.69 -1.97 -4.19
N GLU A 314 14.03 -1.46 -5.38
CA GLU A 314 15.22 -1.85 -6.12
C GLU A 314 16.48 -1.50 -5.34
N TRP A 315 16.64 -0.23 -4.96
CA TRP A 315 17.79 0.22 -4.17
C TRP A 315 17.91 -0.49 -2.82
N LEU A 316 16.78 -0.71 -2.12
CA LEU A 316 16.76 -1.46 -0.86
C LEU A 316 17.30 -2.87 -1.06
N SER A 317 16.95 -3.53 -2.16
CA SER A 317 17.43 -4.88 -2.46
C SER A 317 18.94 -4.91 -2.70
N GLU A 318 19.50 -3.92 -3.39
CA GLU A 318 20.95 -3.77 -3.58
C GLU A 318 21.69 -3.45 -2.27
N ALA A 319 21.11 -2.57 -1.44
CA ALA A 319 21.65 -2.19 -0.15
C ALA A 319 21.67 -3.39 0.82
N GLU A 320 20.59 -4.17 0.87
CA GLU A 320 20.51 -5.39 1.67
C GLU A 320 21.54 -6.43 1.23
N GLN A 321 21.74 -6.62 -0.08
CA GLN A 321 22.77 -7.54 -0.60
C GLN A 321 24.18 -7.07 -0.17
N THR A 322 24.50 -5.80 -0.39
CA THR A 322 25.78 -5.19 0.00
C THR A 322 26.05 -5.38 1.50
N LEU A 323 25.03 -5.15 2.33
CA LEU A 323 25.11 -5.27 3.78
C LEU A 323 25.09 -6.73 4.27
N ARG A 324 24.62 -7.71 3.48
CA ARG A 324 24.70 -9.14 3.82
C ARG A 324 26.05 -9.75 3.46
N PHE A 325 26.62 -9.38 2.32
CA PHE A 325 27.90 -9.90 1.83
C PHE A 325 29.10 -9.06 2.28
N ARG A 326 29.20 -8.78 3.58
CA ARG A 326 30.35 -8.06 4.14
C ARG A 326 31.51 -9.04 4.31
N GLY A 327 32.56 -8.84 3.53
CA GLY A 327 33.77 -9.65 3.59
C GLY A 327 34.47 -9.63 4.96
N ALA A 328 35.60 -10.32 5.04
CA ALA A 328 36.49 -10.22 6.20
C ALA A 328 36.96 -8.77 6.40
N LEU A 329 37.18 -8.38 7.65
CA LEU A 329 37.72 -7.05 7.96
C LEU A 329 39.21 -7.03 7.58
N PRO A 330 39.69 -5.95 6.93
CA PRO A 330 41.11 -5.76 6.71
C PRO A 330 41.91 -5.69 8.01
N ASP A 331 43.11 -6.26 7.98
CA ASP A 331 44.05 -6.33 9.12
C ASP A 331 44.94 -5.08 9.24
N ASP A 332 44.92 -4.21 8.24
CA ASP A 332 45.73 -3.00 8.16
C ASP A 332 44.86 -1.75 8.27
N THR A 333 45.44 -0.72 8.88
CA THR A 333 44.72 0.53 9.20
C THR A 333 44.32 1.31 7.95
N GLU A 334 45.11 1.27 6.88
CA GLU A 334 44.85 2.03 5.65
C GLU A 334 43.66 1.44 4.88
N ALA A 335 43.63 0.12 4.67
CA ALA A 335 42.53 -0.56 4.00
C ALA A 335 41.23 -0.48 4.81
N LEU A 336 41.32 -0.59 6.14
CA LEU A 336 40.15 -0.44 7.01
C LEU A 336 39.62 1.00 7.00
N GLN A 337 40.50 2.00 6.97
CA GLN A 337 40.11 3.40 6.83
C GLN A 337 39.43 3.67 5.48
N SER A 338 39.98 3.12 4.39
CA SER A 338 39.37 3.19 3.05
C SER A 338 37.97 2.54 3.01
N LEU A 339 37.79 1.40 3.70
CA LEU A 339 36.50 0.74 3.84
C LEU A 339 35.52 1.59 4.67
N ILE A 340 35.99 2.22 5.75
CA ILE A 340 35.19 3.17 6.54
C ILE A 340 34.74 4.34 5.68
N ASP A 341 35.62 4.91 4.85
CA ASP A 341 35.28 6.05 4.01
C ASP A 341 34.29 5.66 2.90
N THR A 342 34.45 4.46 2.32
CA THR A 342 33.46 3.88 1.40
C THR A 342 32.10 3.70 2.08
N HIS A 343 32.10 3.20 3.33
CA HIS A 343 30.86 3.01 4.10
C HIS A 343 30.25 4.35 4.55
N LYS A 344 31.04 5.39 4.83
CA LYS A 344 30.53 6.76 5.07
C LYS A 344 29.78 7.29 3.86
N GLU A 345 30.29 7.07 2.65
CA GLU A 345 29.58 7.46 1.42
C GLU A 345 28.29 6.65 1.24
N PHE A 346 28.31 5.35 1.57
CA PHE A 346 27.07 4.55 1.63
C PHE A 346 26.08 5.10 2.66
N MET A 347 26.52 5.47 3.86
CA MET A 347 25.68 6.08 4.90
C MET A 347 25.08 7.42 4.46
N LYS A 348 25.82 8.22 3.69
CA LYS A 348 25.28 9.44 3.08
C LYS A 348 24.13 9.11 2.11
N LYS A 349 24.31 8.11 1.23
CA LYS A 349 23.24 7.62 0.34
C LYS A 349 22.03 7.09 1.11
N VAL A 350 22.24 6.40 2.24
CA VAL A 350 21.14 5.95 3.11
C VAL A 350 20.33 7.15 3.62
N GLU A 351 20.98 8.24 4.02
CA GLU A 351 20.28 9.44 4.50
C GLU A 351 19.57 10.20 3.38
N GLU A 352 20.16 10.27 2.18
CA GLU A 352 19.48 10.77 0.98
C GLU A 352 18.21 9.94 0.70
N LYS A 353 18.31 8.61 0.76
CA LYS A 353 17.18 7.69 0.57
C LYS A 353 16.14 7.76 1.68
N ARG A 354 16.49 8.20 2.90
CA ARG A 354 15.52 8.48 3.96
C ARG A 354 14.52 9.53 3.51
N VAL A 355 14.99 10.59 2.84
CA VAL A 355 14.15 11.67 2.33
C VAL A 355 13.18 11.12 1.28
N ASP A 356 13.68 10.28 0.37
CA ASP A 356 12.85 9.61 -0.65
C ASP A 356 11.78 8.70 -0.02
N VAL A 357 12.13 7.91 1.00
CA VAL A 357 11.17 7.07 1.74
C VAL A 357 10.12 7.93 2.43
N ASN A 358 10.50 9.00 3.12
CA ASN A 358 9.55 9.91 3.77
C ASN A 358 8.62 10.58 2.75
N SER A 359 9.14 10.95 1.58
CA SER A 359 8.36 11.48 0.47
C SER A 359 7.35 10.45 -0.06
N ALA A 360 7.80 9.20 -0.29
CA ALA A 360 6.92 8.11 -0.72
C ALA A 360 5.83 7.79 0.31
N VAL A 361 6.16 7.77 1.60
CA VAL A 361 5.18 7.61 2.68
C VAL A 361 4.17 8.76 2.65
N ALA A 362 4.62 10.02 2.55
CA ALA A 362 3.72 11.17 2.48
C ALA A 362 2.79 11.11 1.26
N MET A 363 3.30 10.73 0.08
CA MET A 363 2.49 10.51 -1.11
C MET A 363 1.43 9.42 -0.89
N GLY A 364 1.82 8.29 -0.27
CA GLY A 364 0.91 7.21 0.07
C GLY A 364 -0.18 7.61 1.07
N GLU A 365 0.16 8.41 2.10
CA GLU A 365 -0.82 8.92 3.08
C GLU A 365 -1.81 9.92 2.45
N VAL A 366 -1.34 10.77 1.53
CA VAL A 366 -2.23 11.66 0.74
C VAL A 366 -3.22 10.86 -0.09
N ILE A 367 -2.76 9.80 -0.76
CA ILE A 367 -3.65 8.88 -1.50
C ILE A 367 -4.63 8.21 -0.55
N LEU A 368 -4.16 7.68 0.59
CA LEU A 368 -4.98 6.97 1.59
C LEU A 368 -6.14 7.81 2.15
N ALA A 369 -5.93 9.11 2.35
CA ALA A 369 -6.95 10.00 2.90
C ALA A 369 -8.24 10.07 2.05
N VAL A 370 -8.13 9.83 0.74
CA VAL A 370 -9.23 9.92 -0.25
C VAL A 370 -9.30 8.68 -1.15
N CYS A 371 -8.75 7.57 -0.67
CA CYS A 371 -8.58 6.32 -1.41
C CYS A 371 -9.90 5.57 -1.54
N HIS A 372 -10.07 4.90 -2.66
CA HIS A 372 -11.12 3.92 -2.86
C HIS A 372 -10.97 2.76 -1.87
N PRO A 373 -12.07 2.28 -1.24
CA PRO A 373 -12.01 1.23 -0.21
C PRO A 373 -11.22 -0.01 -0.61
N ASP A 374 -11.35 -0.44 -1.86
CA ASP A 374 -10.70 -1.65 -2.40
C ASP A 374 -9.16 -1.57 -2.43
N CYS A 375 -8.58 -0.37 -2.43
CA CYS A 375 -7.14 -0.16 -2.57
C CYS A 375 -6.45 0.21 -1.25
N ILE A 376 -7.23 0.46 -0.17
CA ILE A 376 -6.69 0.90 1.12
C ILE A 376 -5.63 -0.08 1.65
N THR A 377 -5.90 -1.37 1.56
CA THR A 377 -4.99 -2.43 2.02
C THR A 377 -3.70 -2.45 1.19
N THR A 378 -3.82 -2.34 -0.13
CA THR A 378 -2.69 -2.31 -1.07
C THR A 378 -1.77 -1.12 -0.79
N ILE A 379 -2.31 0.10 -0.71
CA ILE A 379 -1.49 1.30 -0.46
C ILE A 379 -0.83 1.22 0.92
N LYS A 380 -1.56 0.82 1.97
CA LYS A 380 -0.98 0.60 3.31
C LYS A 380 0.15 -0.42 3.31
N HIS A 381 0.01 -1.49 2.54
CA HIS A 381 1.02 -2.53 2.42
C HIS A 381 2.31 -1.97 1.81
N TRP A 382 2.21 -1.20 0.73
CA TRP A 382 3.37 -0.58 0.07
C TRP A 382 4.13 0.36 1.00
N ILE A 383 3.40 1.26 1.70
CA ILE A 383 3.96 2.16 2.73
C ILE A 383 4.66 1.35 3.83
N THR A 384 4.04 0.25 4.27
CA THR A 384 4.58 -0.56 5.36
C THR A 384 5.84 -1.30 4.94
N ILE A 385 5.90 -1.87 3.74
CA ILE A 385 7.08 -2.58 3.23
C ILE A 385 8.27 -1.63 3.10
N ILE A 386 8.10 -0.49 2.43
CA ILE A 386 9.24 0.43 2.20
C ILE A 386 9.80 0.94 3.53
N ARG A 387 8.93 1.24 4.51
CA ARG A 387 9.33 1.69 5.84
C ARG A 387 10.06 0.60 6.61
N ALA A 388 9.52 -0.62 6.62
CA ALA A 388 10.10 -1.75 7.35
C ALA A 388 11.47 -2.15 6.79
N ARG A 389 11.58 -2.30 5.46
CA ARG A 389 12.84 -2.67 4.81
C ARG A 389 13.90 -1.58 4.92
N PHE A 390 13.51 -0.31 4.82
CA PHE A 390 14.46 0.79 5.02
C PHE A 390 15.00 0.85 6.45
N GLU A 391 14.14 0.63 7.46
CA GLU A 391 14.59 0.56 8.85
C GLU A 391 15.56 -0.61 9.07
N GLU A 392 15.28 -1.78 8.47
CA GLU A 392 16.20 -2.92 8.52
C GLU A 392 17.57 -2.58 7.91
N VAL A 393 17.61 -2.01 6.71
CA VAL A 393 18.84 -1.52 6.07
C VAL A 393 19.57 -0.51 6.96
N LEU A 394 18.87 0.45 7.55
CA LEU A 394 19.45 1.45 8.44
C LEU A 394 20.11 0.81 9.68
N THR A 395 19.43 -0.17 10.30
CA THR A 395 19.98 -0.89 11.46
C THR A 395 21.24 -1.66 11.08
N TRP A 396 21.22 -2.39 9.96
CA TRP A 396 22.37 -3.11 9.46
C TRP A 396 23.53 -2.18 9.10
N ALA A 397 23.25 -1.04 8.48
CA ALA A 397 24.27 -0.05 8.11
C ALA A 397 24.95 0.55 9.34
N LYS A 398 24.18 0.89 10.40
CA LYS A 398 24.73 1.36 11.68
C LYS A 398 25.57 0.30 12.38
N GLN A 399 25.11 -0.96 12.40
CA GLN A 399 25.90 -2.08 12.91
C GLN A 399 27.19 -2.27 12.10
N HIS A 400 27.18 -2.00 10.80
CA HIS A 400 28.40 -2.04 9.99
C HIS A 400 29.39 -0.98 10.42
N GLN A 401 28.92 0.26 10.53
CA GLN A 401 29.72 1.41 10.91
C GLN A 401 30.41 1.13 12.25
N GLN A 402 29.64 0.69 13.26
CA GLN A 402 30.17 0.37 14.58
C GLN A 402 31.21 -0.75 14.52
N ARG A 403 30.99 -1.80 13.73
CA ARG A 403 31.95 -2.90 13.55
C ARG A 403 33.27 -2.42 12.95
N LEU A 404 33.21 -1.54 11.94
CA LEU A 404 34.40 -0.98 11.29
C LEU A 404 35.17 -0.04 12.24
N GLU A 405 34.46 0.85 12.93
CA GLU A 405 35.06 1.78 13.90
C GLU A 405 35.71 1.06 15.09
N THR A 406 35.03 0.03 15.61
CA THR A 406 35.58 -0.80 16.70
C THR A 406 36.86 -1.51 16.23
N ALA A 407 36.85 -2.10 15.04
CA ALA A 407 38.02 -2.76 14.48
C ALA A 407 39.19 -1.78 14.26
N LEU A 408 38.92 -0.56 13.81
CA LEU A 408 39.95 0.46 13.63
C LEU A 408 40.52 0.89 14.98
N SER A 409 39.66 1.15 15.97
CA SER A 409 40.09 1.50 17.32
C SER A 409 40.93 0.40 17.95
N GLU A 410 40.57 -0.87 17.76
CA GLU A 410 41.35 -2.02 18.24
C GLU A 410 42.71 -2.12 17.54
N LEU A 411 42.78 -1.92 16.22
CA LEU A 411 44.03 -1.93 15.47
C LEU A 411 44.97 -0.80 15.91
N VAL A 412 44.44 0.42 16.05
CA VAL A 412 45.21 1.59 16.52
C VAL A 412 45.70 1.38 17.95
N ALA A 413 44.83 0.96 18.87
CA ALA A 413 45.22 0.69 20.26
C ALA A 413 46.27 -0.42 20.38
N ASN A 414 46.19 -1.45 19.53
CA ASN A 414 47.21 -2.51 19.49
C ASN A 414 48.54 -2.02 18.91
N ALA A 415 48.52 -1.11 17.93
CA ALA A 415 49.72 -0.48 17.39
C ALA A 415 50.39 0.44 18.42
N GLU A 416 49.61 1.28 19.11
CA GLU A 416 50.12 2.15 20.20
C GLU A 416 50.70 1.33 21.36
N LEU A 417 50.01 0.26 21.77
CA LEU A 417 50.55 -0.64 22.81
C LEU A 417 51.85 -1.30 22.36
N LEU A 418 51.96 -1.71 21.09
CA LEU A 418 53.21 -2.27 20.56
C LEU A 418 54.36 -1.26 20.66
N GLU A 419 54.12 0.01 20.34
CA GLU A 419 55.11 1.09 20.51
C GLU A 419 55.50 1.30 21.98
N GLU A 420 54.51 1.35 22.88
CA GLU A 420 54.74 1.52 24.32
C GLU A 420 55.58 0.36 24.88
N LEU A 421 55.23 -0.89 24.52
CA LEU A 421 55.97 -2.08 24.93
C LEU A 421 57.38 -2.11 24.35
N LEU A 422 57.59 -1.68 23.11
CA LEU A 422 58.92 -1.57 22.50
C LEU A 422 59.79 -0.51 23.17
N ALA A 423 59.22 0.64 23.52
CA ALA A 423 59.93 1.69 24.25
C ALA A 423 60.28 1.22 25.67
N TRP A 424 59.32 0.60 26.36
CA TRP A 424 59.52 0.07 27.70
C TRP A 424 60.57 -1.05 27.72
N ILE A 425 60.51 -2.00 26.78
CA ILE A 425 61.47 -3.10 26.75
C ILE A 425 62.87 -2.63 26.42
N GLN A 426 63.01 -1.58 25.60
CA GLN A 426 64.30 -0.95 25.33
C GLN A 426 64.87 -0.25 26.56
N TRP A 427 64.03 0.47 27.30
CA TRP A 427 64.43 1.08 28.57
C TRP A 427 64.81 0.01 29.60
N ALA A 428 64.04 -1.07 29.70
CA ALA A 428 64.27 -2.18 30.61
C ALA A 428 65.59 -2.89 30.30
N GLU A 429 65.86 -3.19 29.03
CA GLU A 429 67.14 -3.75 28.55
C GLU A 429 68.31 -2.84 28.94
N THR A 430 68.22 -1.55 28.64
CA THR A 430 69.28 -0.58 28.93
C THR A 430 69.53 -0.46 30.44
N THR A 431 68.46 -0.40 31.23
CA THR A 431 68.54 -0.28 32.69
C THR A 431 69.17 -1.52 33.31
N LEU A 432 68.77 -2.73 32.88
CA LEU A 432 69.38 -3.98 33.38
C LEU A 432 70.86 -4.07 33.03
N ILE A 433 71.25 -3.69 31.82
CA ILE A 433 72.67 -3.69 31.41
C ILE A 433 73.48 -2.70 32.25
N GLN A 434 72.99 -1.47 32.44
CA GLN A 434 73.66 -0.47 33.27
C GLN A 434 73.81 -0.95 34.70
N ARG A 435 72.74 -1.49 35.27
CA ARG A 435 72.74 -1.98 36.64
C ARG A 435 73.64 -3.21 36.80
N ASP A 436 73.78 -4.08 35.79
CA ASP A 436 74.67 -5.26 35.84
C ASP A 436 76.16 -4.87 35.81
N GLN A 437 76.50 -3.67 35.31
CA GLN A 437 77.86 -3.14 35.37
C GLN A 437 78.23 -2.57 36.75
N GLU A 438 77.24 -2.27 37.60
CA GLU A 438 77.49 -1.75 38.94
C GLU A 438 78.07 -2.86 39.83
N PRO A 439 79.21 -2.60 40.52
CA PRO A 439 79.81 -3.60 41.39
C PRO A 439 78.86 -3.94 42.53
N ILE A 440 78.71 -5.23 42.82
CA ILE A 440 77.82 -5.69 43.89
C ILE A 440 78.37 -5.18 45.25
N PRO A 441 77.58 -4.43 46.04
CA PRO A 441 78.03 -3.93 47.33
C PRO A 441 78.42 -5.07 48.28
N GLN A 442 79.51 -4.90 49.04
CA GLN A 442 79.98 -5.85 50.06
C GLN A 442 79.20 -5.72 51.40
N ASN A 443 78.00 -5.15 51.37
CA ASN A 443 77.16 -4.91 52.55
C ASN A 443 75.82 -5.61 52.38
N ILE A 444 75.48 -6.51 53.32
CA ILE A 444 74.29 -7.37 53.27
C ILE A 444 72.99 -6.55 53.16
N ASP A 445 72.82 -5.49 53.95
CA ASP A 445 71.59 -4.70 53.93
C ASP A 445 71.40 -3.97 52.59
N ARG A 446 72.51 -3.52 51.97
CA ARG A 446 72.48 -2.93 50.63
C ARG A 446 72.17 -3.97 49.55
N VAL A 447 72.69 -5.19 49.64
CA VAL A 447 72.35 -6.27 48.68
C VAL A 447 70.88 -6.69 48.84
N LYS A 448 70.36 -6.78 50.07
CA LYS A 448 68.93 -7.02 50.32
C LYS A 448 68.05 -5.92 49.73
N ALA A 449 68.46 -4.66 49.84
CA ALA A 449 67.77 -3.55 49.20
C ALA A 449 67.77 -3.66 47.66
N LEU A 450 68.90 -4.04 47.05
CA LEU A 450 69.00 -4.27 45.60
C LEU A 450 68.15 -5.45 45.13
N ILE A 451 68.05 -6.53 45.92
CA ILE A 451 67.15 -7.66 45.64
C ILE A 451 65.70 -7.21 45.69
N ALA A 452 65.30 -6.41 46.70
CA ALA A 452 63.96 -5.87 46.79
C ALA A 452 63.64 -4.93 45.60
N GLU A 453 64.56 -4.05 45.22
CA GLU A 453 64.41 -3.20 44.03
C GLU A 453 64.25 -4.05 42.76
N HIS A 454 65.11 -5.05 42.55
CA HIS A 454 65.03 -5.94 41.40
C HIS A 454 63.73 -6.78 41.38
N GLN A 455 63.23 -7.16 42.56
CA GLN A 455 61.95 -7.84 42.69
C GLN A 455 60.79 -6.98 42.19
N THR A 456 60.79 -5.67 42.49
CA THR A 456 59.78 -4.74 41.95
C THR A 456 59.84 -4.66 40.42
N PHE A 457 61.03 -4.73 39.82
CA PHE A 457 61.19 -4.81 38.37
C PHE A 457 60.62 -6.11 37.78
N MET A 458 60.83 -7.25 38.43
CA MET A 458 60.27 -8.55 38.01
C MET A 458 58.74 -8.58 38.10
N GLU A 459 58.16 -7.93 39.10
CA GLU A 459 56.72 -7.73 39.22
C GLU A 459 56.16 -6.88 38.07
N GLU A 460 56.87 -5.83 37.67
CA GLU A 460 56.52 -5.01 36.50
C GLU A 460 56.52 -5.81 35.20
N MET A 461 57.56 -6.62 34.96
CA MET A 461 57.64 -7.55 33.82
C MET A 461 56.42 -8.48 33.80
N THR A 462 56.07 -9.05 34.95
CA THR A 462 54.91 -9.95 35.08
C THR A 462 53.59 -9.22 34.80
N ARG A 463 53.47 -7.95 35.24
CA ARG A 463 52.29 -7.12 34.99
C ARG A 463 52.12 -6.75 33.52
N LYS A 464 53.22 -6.55 32.78
CA LYS A 464 53.21 -6.22 31.34
C LYS A 464 53.07 -7.46 30.44
N GLN A 465 53.25 -8.68 30.95
CA GLN A 465 53.10 -9.93 30.19
C GLN A 465 51.74 -10.09 29.46
N PRO A 466 50.57 -9.77 30.07
CA PRO A 466 49.27 -9.87 29.37
C PRO A 466 49.16 -8.94 28.16
N ASP A 467 49.80 -7.77 28.22
CA ASP A 467 49.82 -6.80 27.11
C ASP A 467 50.70 -7.31 25.95
N VAL A 468 51.86 -7.90 26.26
CA VAL A 468 52.72 -8.58 25.28
C VAL A 468 51.98 -9.75 24.63
N ASP A 469 51.28 -10.55 25.44
CA ASP A 469 50.43 -11.64 25.00
C ASP A 469 49.30 -11.14 24.09
N ARG A 470 48.64 -10.03 24.44
CA ARG A 470 47.56 -9.44 23.64
C ARG A 470 48.06 -9.08 22.26
N VAL A 471 49.12 -8.28 22.18
CA VAL A 471 49.70 -7.86 20.89
C VAL A 471 50.19 -9.08 20.12
N THR A 472 51.01 -9.95 20.72
CA THR A 472 51.53 -11.13 20.00
C THR A 472 50.42 -12.09 19.54
N LYS A 473 49.35 -12.32 20.32
CA LYS A 473 48.23 -13.19 19.92
C LYS A 473 47.37 -12.57 18.81
N THR A 474 47.10 -11.27 18.85
CA THR A 474 46.33 -10.57 17.80
C THR A 474 47.00 -10.76 16.44
N TYR A 475 48.33 -10.68 16.39
CA TYR A 475 49.08 -10.89 15.15
C TYR A 475 49.46 -12.35 14.86
N LYS A 476 49.32 -13.29 15.83
CA LYS A 476 49.48 -14.75 15.63
C LYS A 476 48.20 -15.44 15.16
N ARG A 477 47.00 -14.91 15.47
CA ARG A 477 45.71 -15.39 14.92
C ARG A 477 45.64 -15.34 13.39
N LYS A 478 46.60 -14.68 12.74
CA LYS A 478 46.84 -14.59 11.29
C LYS A 478 46.92 -15.91 10.50
N ASN A 479 46.75 -17.10 11.11
CA ASN A 479 46.98 -18.36 10.39
C ASN A 479 46.02 -19.51 10.68
N ILE A 480 44.81 -19.26 11.18
CA ILE A 480 43.77 -20.29 11.19
C ILE A 480 42.52 -19.74 10.51
N GLU A 481 42.54 -19.70 9.18
CA GLU A 481 41.31 -19.86 8.40
C GLU A 481 40.84 -21.31 8.56
N PRO A 482 39.63 -21.58 9.08
CA PRO A 482 38.99 -22.87 8.90
C PRO A 482 38.36 -22.90 7.51
N THR A 483 38.91 -23.72 6.63
CA THR A 483 38.15 -24.22 5.48
C THR A 483 36.91 -24.94 5.98
N HIS A 484 35.75 -24.53 5.46
CA HIS A 484 34.44 -25.09 5.78
C HIS A 484 34.39 -26.63 5.55
N ALA A 485 34.08 -27.38 6.60
CA ALA A 485 33.37 -28.66 6.54
C ALA A 485 32.56 -28.87 7.84
N PRO A 486 31.38 -29.53 7.78
CA PRO A 486 30.32 -29.34 8.77
C PRO A 486 30.46 -30.17 10.06
N PHE A 487 30.13 -29.48 11.15
CA PHE A 487 29.59 -29.90 12.45
C PHE A 487 29.35 -31.40 12.71
N ILE A 488 30.05 -31.97 13.71
CA ILE A 488 29.55 -33.07 14.56
C ILE A 488 29.94 -32.79 16.03
N GLU A 489 28.92 -32.80 16.90
CA GLU A 489 29.01 -32.70 18.36
C GLU A 489 29.83 -33.85 18.98
N LYS A 490 30.59 -33.55 20.05
CA LYS A 490 30.79 -34.47 21.18
C LYS A 490 31.29 -33.78 22.45
N SER A 491 30.34 -33.65 23.38
CA SER A 491 30.39 -33.93 24.83
C SER A 491 31.70 -33.84 25.63
N ARG A 492 31.59 -33.07 26.72
CA ARG A 492 32.46 -32.88 27.90
C ARG A 492 32.78 -34.18 28.66
N SER A 493 34.01 -34.28 29.17
CA SER A 493 34.42 -34.72 30.53
C SER A 493 35.96 -34.65 30.58
N GLY A 494 36.68 -34.34 31.65
CA GLY A 494 36.41 -34.27 33.08
C GLY A 494 37.60 -34.91 33.82
N GLY A 495 38.30 -34.15 34.66
CA GLY A 495 39.36 -34.64 35.57
C GLY A 495 40.74 -34.07 35.25
N ARG A 496 41.63 -33.73 36.20
CA ARG A 496 41.63 -33.89 37.65
C ARG A 496 42.71 -32.92 38.18
N LYS A 497 42.48 -32.30 39.34
CA LYS A 497 43.44 -31.44 40.06
C LYS A 497 44.65 -32.25 40.53
N SER A 498 45.85 -31.67 40.41
CA SER A 498 47.09 -32.13 41.07
C SER A 498 47.70 -30.99 41.87
N LEU A 499 48.25 -31.36 43.02
CA LEU A 499 48.75 -30.53 44.12
C LEU A 499 50.01 -29.72 43.76
N SER A 500 50.09 -28.57 44.43
CA SER A 500 51.12 -27.53 44.37
C SER A 500 52.45 -27.95 45.01
N GLN A 501 53.54 -27.80 44.26
CA GLN A 501 54.88 -27.51 44.77
C GLN A 501 55.28 -26.10 44.31
N PRO A 502 56.09 -25.33 45.07
CA PRO A 502 56.60 -24.05 44.63
C PRO A 502 57.71 -24.26 43.60
N THR A 503 57.35 -24.23 42.33
CA THR A 503 58.30 -24.14 41.21
C THR A 503 58.81 -22.70 41.05
N PRO A 504 60.08 -22.48 40.64
CA PRO A 504 60.54 -21.16 40.21
C PRO A 504 59.64 -20.64 39.07
N PRO A 505 59.55 -19.31 38.86
CA PRO A 505 58.64 -18.74 37.86
C PRO A 505 58.92 -19.39 36.50
N PRO A 506 57.91 -20.03 35.87
CA PRO A 506 58.11 -20.67 34.58
C PRO A 506 58.48 -19.62 33.55
N MET A 507 59.47 -19.91 32.69
CA MET A 507 59.76 -19.06 31.54
C MET A 507 58.48 -18.85 30.72
N PRO A 508 58.15 -17.61 30.30
CA PRO A 508 57.10 -17.39 29.32
C PRO A 508 57.51 -18.09 28.02
N ILE A 509 56.85 -19.19 27.68
CA ILE A 509 57.05 -19.87 26.40
C ILE A 509 56.40 -19.00 25.32
N LEU A 510 57.12 -17.97 24.87
CA LEU A 510 56.81 -17.26 23.65
C LEU A 510 57.22 -18.16 22.48
N SER A 511 56.25 -18.87 21.89
CA SER A 511 56.50 -19.67 20.69
C SER A 511 57.14 -18.81 19.60
N GLN A 512 58.28 -19.26 19.07
CA GLN A 512 59.01 -18.64 17.96
C GLN A 512 58.30 -18.88 16.62
N SER A 513 57.04 -18.45 16.50
CA SER A 513 56.40 -18.34 15.19
C SER A 513 56.73 -16.96 14.60
N GLU A 514 57.45 -16.92 13.49
CA GLU A 514 57.80 -15.68 12.77
C GLU A 514 56.52 -14.89 12.42
N ALA A 515 56.23 -13.82 13.16
CA ALA A 515 55.16 -12.91 12.79
C ALA A 515 55.63 -12.09 11.58
N LYS A 516 54.78 -11.91 10.56
CA LYS A 516 55.14 -11.09 9.38
C LYS A 516 55.44 -9.61 9.72
N ASN A 517 55.08 -9.12 10.91
CA ASN A 517 55.40 -7.78 11.36
C ASN A 517 56.76 -7.77 12.08
N PRO A 518 57.81 -7.13 11.51
CA PRO A 518 59.16 -7.15 12.07
C PRO A 518 59.23 -6.55 13.48
N ARG A 519 58.35 -5.59 13.79
CA ARG A 519 58.28 -4.95 15.11
C ARG A 519 57.83 -5.90 16.22
N ILE A 520 56.98 -6.87 15.88
CA ILE A 520 56.48 -7.87 16.84
C ILE A 520 57.53 -8.94 17.11
N ASN A 521 58.27 -9.33 16.08
CA ASN A 521 59.43 -10.21 16.25
C ASN A 521 60.48 -9.52 17.13
N GLN A 522 60.74 -8.23 16.90
CA GLN A 522 61.62 -7.42 17.74
C GLN A 522 61.14 -7.37 19.19
N LEU A 523 59.86 -7.10 19.43
CA LEU A 523 59.29 -7.10 20.78
C LEU A 523 59.48 -8.47 21.44
N SER A 524 59.13 -9.56 20.74
CA SER A 524 59.22 -10.93 21.27
C SER A 524 60.66 -11.31 21.62
N ALA A 525 61.62 -10.98 20.75
CA ALA A 525 63.04 -11.26 20.97
C ALA A 525 63.61 -10.44 22.14
N ARG A 526 63.36 -9.12 22.17
CA ARG A 526 63.80 -8.25 23.28
C ARG A 526 63.16 -8.64 24.60
N TRP A 527 61.89 -9.04 24.59
CA TRP A 527 61.20 -9.52 25.78
C TRP A 527 61.89 -10.75 26.38
N GLN A 528 62.22 -11.74 25.55
CA GLN A 528 62.97 -12.93 25.97
C GLN A 528 64.36 -12.56 26.51
N GLN A 529 65.06 -11.64 25.85
CA GLN A 529 66.38 -11.20 26.27
C GLN A 529 66.35 -10.48 27.63
N VAL A 530 65.44 -9.51 27.81
CA VAL A 530 65.28 -8.78 29.08
C VAL A 530 64.87 -9.74 30.20
N TRP A 531 64.00 -10.71 29.92
CA TRP A 531 63.62 -11.75 30.87
C TRP A 531 64.84 -12.54 31.35
N LEU A 532 65.71 -12.98 30.43
CA LEU A 532 66.93 -13.71 30.76
C LEU A 532 67.93 -12.84 31.55
N LEU A 533 68.13 -11.58 31.15
CA LEU A 533 68.99 -10.63 31.87
C LEU A 533 68.49 -10.40 33.30
N ALA A 534 67.18 -10.28 33.47
CA ALA A 534 66.57 -10.06 34.78
C ALA A 534 66.74 -11.29 35.70
N LEU A 535 66.54 -12.51 35.16
CA LEU A 535 66.79 -13.74 35.91
C LEU A 535 68.27 -13.88 36.31
N GLU A 536 69.19 -13.59 35.38
CA GLU A 536 70.62 -13.67 35.63
C GLU A 536 71.07 -12.68 36.72
N ARG A 537 70.57 -11.43 36.66
CA ARG A 537 70.81 -10.42 37.69
C ARG A 537 70.27 -10.87 39.05
N GLN A 538 69.05 -11.42 39.09
CA GLN A 538 68.45 -11.93 40.32
C GLN A 538 69.33 -13.03 40.94
N ARG A 539 69.81 -13.97 40.11
CA ARG A 539 70.73 -15.03 40.54
C ARG A 539 72.03 -14.44 41.10
N LYS A 540 72.70 -13.53 40.38
CA LYS A 540 73.95 -12.91 40.83
C LYS A 540 73.79 -12.18 42.18
N LEU A 541 72.69 -11.47 42.38
CA LEU A 541 72.41 -10.77 43.63
C LEU A 541 72.16 -11.74 44.79
N ASN A 542 71.39 -12.81 44.55
CA ASN A 542 71.16 -13.87 45.54
C ASN A 542 72.46 -14.61 45.88
N ASP A 543 73.25 -15.03 44.87
CA ASP A 543 74.55 -15.69 45.09
C ASP A 543 75.52 -14.78 45.86
N ALA A 544 75.49 -13.47 45.61
CA ALA A 544 76.30 -12.50 46.35
C ALA A 544 75.79 -12.30 47.79
N LEU A 545 74.47 -12.29 48.01
CA LEU A 545 73.89 -12.27 49.34
C LEU A 545 74.31 -13.51 50.13
N ASP A 546 74.15 -14.69 49.54
CA ASP A 546 74.52 -15.97 50.16
C ASP A 546 76.00 -15.99 50.53
N ARG A 547 76.90 -15.57 49.62
CA ARG A 547 78.34 -15.45 49.91
C ARG A 547 78.64 -14.46 51.04
N LEU A 548 77.98 -13.31 51.08
CA LEU A 548 78.19 -12.30 52.13
C LEU A 548 77.64 -12.76 53.48
N GLU A 549 76.51 -13.45 53.50
CA GLU A 549 75.95 -14.07 54.69
C GLU A 549 76.88 -15.19 55.20
N GLU A 550 77.41 -16.03 54.32
CA GLU A 550 78.40 -17.05 54.66
C GLU A 550 79.70 -16.45 55.21
N LEU A 551 80.21 -15.36 54.62
CA LEU A 551 81.37 -14.62 55.14
C LEU A 551 81.11 -13.95 56.49
N LYS A 552 79.90 -13.45 56.75
CA LYS A 552 79.52 -12.87 58.04
C LYS A 552 79.36 -13.95 59.11
N GLU A 553 78.80 -15.10 58.77
CA GLU A 553 78.78 -16.26 59.66
C GLU A 553 80.20 -16.73 59.98
N PHE A 554 81.07 -16.81 58.97
CA PHE A 554 82.47 -17.15 59.13
C PHE A 554 83.29 -16.09 59.90
N ALA A 555 83.00 -14.79 59.77
CA ALA A 555 83.69 -13.77 60.58
C ALA A 555 83.43 -13.93 62.09
N ASN A 556 82.33 -14.59 62.47
CA ASN A 556 82.02 -14.97 63.85
C ASN A 556 82.53 -16.38 64.21
N PHE A 557 83.35 -17.00 63.34
CA PHE A 557 83.90 -18.32 63.57
C PHE A 557 84.88 -18.32 64.75
N ASP A 558 84.62 -19.19 65.71
CA ASP A 558 85.46 -19.42 66.87
C ASP A 558 85.80 -20.92 66.93
N PHE A 559 87.09 -21.23 66.84
CA PHE A 559 87.57 -22.60 66.81
C PHE A 559 87.25 -23.37 68.11
N ASP A 560 87.25 -22.72 69.27
CA ASP A 560 86.93 -23.38 70.54
C ASP A 560 85.44 -23.73 70.63
N VAL A 561 84.58 -22.85 70.10
CA VAL A 561 83.14 -23.12 69.97
C VAL A 561 82.90 -24.27 68.98
N TRP A 562 83.55 -24.22 67.82
CA TRP A 562 83.49 -25.28 66.81
C TRP A 562 83.98 -26.62 67.37
N ARG A 563 85.15 -26.65 68.02
CA ARG A 563 85.75 -27.85 68.65
C ARG A 563 84.82 -28.44 69.70
N LYS A 564 84.25 -27.62 70.59
CA LYS A 564 83.29 -28.08 71.61
C LYS A 564 82.03 -28.69 70.98
N LYS A 565 81.51 -28.08 69.92
CA LYS A 565 80.35 -28.58 69.16
C LYS A 565 80.68 -29.90 68.47
N TYR A 566 81.84 -30.00 67.84
CA TYR A 566 82.34 -31.22 67.18
C TYR A 566 82.57 -32.36 68.18
N MET A 567 83.21 -32.08 69.32
CA MET A 567 83.44 -33.05 70.39
C MET A 567 82.13 -33.54 71.01
N ARG A 568 81.17 -32.63 71.24
CA ARG A 568 79.83 -33.01 71.72
C ARG A 568 79.10 -33.90 70.71
N TRP A 569 79.19 -33.59 69.41
CA TRP A 569 78.61 -34.40 68.34
C TRP A 569 79.27 -35.80 68.24
N MET A 570 80.60 -35.89 68.32
CA MET A 570 81.34 -37.15 68.36
C MET A 570 80.95 -38.01 69.57
N ASN A 571 80.85 -37.40 70.75
CA ASN A 571 80.41 -38.07 71.99
C ASN A 571 78.97 -38.59 71.88
N HIS A 572 78.05 -37.79 71.33
CA HIS A 572 76.67 -38.22 71.10
C HIS A 572 76.56 -39.39 70.12
N LYS A 573 77.44 -39.46 69.11
CA LYS A 573 77.51 -40.60 68.18
C LYS A 573 78.20 -41.84 68.78
N LYS A 574 78.68 -41.78 70.03
CA LYS A 574 79.53 -42.81 70.66
C LYS A 574 80.72 -43.21 69.78
N SER A 575 81.20 -42.31 68.93
CA SER A 575 82.28 -42.55 67.99
C SER A 575 83.59 -42.06 68.60
N ARG A 576 84.64 -42.88 68.58
CA ARG A 576 85.96 -42.45 69.05
C ARG A 576 86.60 -41.57 67.98
N VAL A 577 87.38 -40.57 68.41
CA VAL A 577 88.19 -39.69 67.55
C VAL A 577 89.08 -40.52 66.61
N MET A 578 89.69 -41.58 67.14
CA MET A 578 90.44 -42.60 66.40
C MET A 578 89.66 -43.30 65.27
N ASP A 579 88.38 -43.62 65.49
CA ASP A 579 87.59 -44.36 64.50
C ASP A 579 87.14 -43.46 63.35
N PHE A 580 87.11 -42.15 63.59
CA PHE A 580 86.90 -41.17 62.56
C PHE A 580 88.18 -40.95 61.73
N PHE A 581 89.34 -40.79 62.39
CA PHE A 581 90.63 -40.64 61.72
C PHE A 581 90.93 -41.82 60.78
N ARG A 582 90.81 -43.07 61.28
CA ARG A 582 90.99 -44.30 60.47
C ARG A 582 89.99 -44.50 59.34
N ARG A 583 88.84 -43.81 59.38
CA ARG A 583 87.85 -43.91 58.29
C ARG A 583 88.24 -43.02 57.11
N ILE A 584 88.99 -41.96 57.39
CA ILE A 584 89.45 -40.98 56.41
C ILE A 584 90.83 -41.39 55.88
N ASP A 585 91.71 -41.87 56.76
CA ASP A 585 93.01 -42.50 56.44
C ASP A 585 92.80 -43.86 55.76
N LYS A 586 92.60 -43.84 54.44
CA LYS A 586 92.25 -45.04 53.64
C LYS A 586 93.44 -45.91 53.32
N ASP A 587 94.62 -45.32 53.18
CA ASP A 587 95.90 -45.97 52.89
C ASP A 587 96.67 -46.37 54.16
N GLN A 588 96.17 -45.98 55.35
CA GLN A 588 96.69 -46.38 56.66
C GLN A 588 98.15 -45.96 56.88
N ASP A 589 98.55 -44.85 56.25
CA ASP A 589 99.90 -44.31 56.37
C ASP A 589 100.06 -43.47 57.66
N GLY A 590 98.96 -43.25 58.39
CA GLY A 590 98.92 -42.54 59.67
C GLY A 590 98.81 -41.02 59.52
N LYS A 591 98.66 -40.51 58.29
CA LYS A 591 98.45 -39.10 57.96
C LYS A 591 97.20 -38.96 57.08
N ILE A 592 96.51 -37.83 57.14
CA ILE A 592 95.42 -37.52 56.20
C ILE A 592 95.68 -36.19 55.53
N THR A 593 95.40 -36.08 54.23
CA THR A 593 95.54 -34.79 53.56
C THR A 593 94.48 -33.82 54.08
N ARG A 594 94.79 -32.52 54.01
CA ARG A 594 93.81 -31.47 54.37
C ARG A 594 92.49 -31.60 53.61
N GLN A 595 92.54 -31.99 52.34
CA GLN A 595 91.34 -32.17 51.53
C GLN A 595 90.51 -33.37 52.00
N GLU A 596 91.15 -34.49 52.34
CA GLU A 596 90.47 -35.68 52.90
C GLU A 596 89.86 -35.41 54.27
N PHE A 597 90.53 -34.60 55.10
CA PHE A 597 89.96 -34.15 56.37
C PHE A 597 88.72 -33.27 56.19
N ILE A 598 88.79 -32.26 55.31
CA ILE A 598 87.66 -31.37 55.00
C ILE A 598 86.49 -32.16 54.42
N ASP A 599 86.73 -32.96 53.39
CA ASP A 599 85.68 -33.76 52.74
C ASP A 599 85.16 -34.85 53.69
N GLY A 600 86.02 -35.40 54.55
CA GLY A 600 85.65 -36.39 55.56
C GLY A 600 84.70 -35.83 56.62
N ILE A 601 84.91 -34.59 57.08
CA ILE A 601 83.98 -33.92 58.01
C ILE A 601 82.74 -33.40 57.29
N LEU A 602 82.83 -32.85 56.08
CA LEU A 602 81.65 -32.40 55.32
C LEU A 602 80.74 -33.55 54.89
N ALA A 603 81.30 -34.73 54.58
CA ALA A 603 80.54 -35.95 54.35
C ALA A 603 79.95 -36.53 55.64
N SER A 604 80.52 -36.15 56.78
CA SER A 604 79.92 -36.44 58.07
C SER A 604 78.71 -35.53 58.26
N LYS A 605 77.61 -36.05 58.84
CA LYS A 605 76.42 -35.24 59.16
C LYS A 605 76.66 -34.22 60.30
N PHE A 606 77.87 -33.69 60.42
CA PHE A 606 78.23 -32.64 61.36
C PHE A 606 77.87 -31.29 60.72
N PRO A 607 77.09 -30.43 61.41
CA PRO A 607 76.71 -29.13 60.84
C PRO A 607 77.91 -28.17 60.86
N THR A 608 78.58 -28.06 59.72
CA THR A 608 79.69 -27.14 59.46
C THR A 608 79.74 -26.75 57.98
N THR A 609 80.35 -25.62 57.64
CA THR A 609 80.52 -25.17 56.26
C THR A 609 81.92 -25.49 55.72
N LYS A 610 82.10 -25.42 54.40
CA LYS A 610 83.41 -25.66 53.78
C LYS A 610 84.43 -24.61 54.20
N LEU A 611 84.02 -23.35 54.35
CA LEU A 611 84.86 -22.24 54.84
C LEU A 611 85.32 -22.46 56.28
N GLU A 612 84.41 -22.84 57.18
CA GLU A 612 84.77 -23.24 58.56
C GLU A 612 85.79 -24.39 58.54
N MET A 613 85.54 -25.42 57.72
CA MET A 613 86.42 -26.58 57.63
C MET A 613 87.81 -26.29 57.08
N THR A 614 87.94 -25.33 56.15
CA THR A 614 89.25 -24.88 55.66
C THR A 614 90.05 -24.23 56.79
N ALA A 615 89.44 -23.37 57.59
CA ALA A 615 90.10 -22.74 58.75
C ALA A 615 90.39 -23.74 59.88
N VAL A 616 89.49 -24.72 60.10
CA VAL A 616 89.74 -25.83 61.02
C VAL A 616 90.93 -26.66 60.55
N ALA A 617 91.02 -26.95 59.25
CA ALA A 617 92.14 -27.72 58.69
C ALA A 617 93.47 -26.99 58.89
N ASP A 618 93.52 -25.66 58.74
CA ASP A 618 94.70 -24.85 59.08
C ASP A 618 95.12 -24.97 60.55
N ILE A 619 94.17 -25.15 61.48
CA ILE A 619 94.47 -25.25 62.92
C ILE A 619 94.91 -26.67 63.29
N PHE A 620 94.42 -27.66 62.56
CA PHE A 620 94.77 -29.07 62.74
C PHE A 620 96.11 -29.43 62.08
N ASP A 621 96.48 -28.78 60.98
CA ASP A 621 97.79 -28.89 60.31
C ASP A 621 98.73 -27.86 60.93
N ARG A 622 99.38 -28.21 62.05
CA ARG A 622 100.08 -27.23 62.89
C ARG A 622 101.47 -26.92 62.35
N ASP A 623 102.11 -27.90 61.72
CA ASP A 623 103.42 -27.73 61.09
C ASP A 623 103.36 -27.23 59.64
N GLY A 624 102.17 -27.21 59.03
CA GLY A 624 101.92 -26.67 57.70
C GLY A 624 102.42 -27.58 56.59
N ASP A 625 102.67 -28.87 56.87
CA ASP A 625 103.17 -29.84 55.90
C ASP A 625 102.11 -30.27 54.86
N GLY A 626 100.86 -29.84 55.05
CA GLY A 626 99.72 -30.13 54.18
C GLY A 626 99.01 -31.45 54.48
N TYR A 627 99.48 -32.15 55.51
CA TYR A 627 98.88 -33.34 56.10
C TYR A 627 98.51 -33.06 57.55
N ILE A 628 97.59 -33.85 58.09
CA ILE A 628 97.22 -33.81 59.50
C ILE A 628 97.53 -35.19 60.03
N ASP A 629 98.56 -35.30 60.87
CA ASP A 629 98.86 -36.58 61.50
C ASP A 629 97.93 -36.84 62.70
N TYR A 630 97.91 -38.09 63.17
CA TYR A 630 97.05 -38.46 64.30
C TYR A 630 97.35 -37.66 65.58
N TYR A 631 98.61 -37.27 65.80
CA TYR A 631 99.01 -36.53 66.98
C TYR A 631 98.48 -35.09 66.93
N GLU A 632 98.63 -34.42 65.78
CA GLU A 632 98.08 -33.09 65.55
C GLU A 632 96.55 -33.08 65.65
N PHE A 633 95.90 -34.10 65.10
CA PHE A 633 94.45 -34.28 65.17
C PHE A 633 93.92 -34.38 66.60
N VAL A 634 94.63 -35.12 67.45
CA VAL A 634 94.26 -35.27 68.88
C VAL A 634 94.63 -34.01 69.66
N ALA A 635 95.78 -33.40 69.40
CA ALA A 635 96.25 -32.20 70.09
C ALA A 635 95.29 -31.01 69.87
N ALA A 636 94.83 -30.81 68.63
CA ALA A 636 93.86 -29.76 68.30
C ALA A 636 92.50 -29.98 68.98
N LEU A 637 92.09 -31.23 69.19
CA LEU A 637 90.83 -31.59 69.87
C LEU A 637 90.93 -31.63 71.40
N HIS A 638 92.13 -31.90 71.94
CA HIS A 638 92.41 -32.05 73.37
C HIS A 638 93.66 -31.26 73.81
N PRO A 639 93.59 -29.93 73.96
CA PRO A 639 94.76 -29.09 74.25
C PRO A 639 95.40 -29.28 75.64
N ASN A 640 94.75 -29.98 76.59
CA ASN A 640 95.15 -30.04 78.00
C ASN A 640 95.44 -31.48 78.51
N LYS A 641 96.07 -32.34 77.70
CA LYS A 641 96.50 -33.68 78.13
C LYS A 641 97.97 -33.95 77.82
N ASP A 642 98.86 -33.36 78.63
CA ASP A 642 100.24 -33.81 78.77
C ASP A 642 100.40 -34.60 80.08
N ALA A 643 101.20 -35.68 80.02
CA ALA A 643 101.59 -36.61 81.08
C ALA A 643 100.71 -37.85 81.34
N TYR A 644 101.09 -38.97 80.73
CA TYR A 644 100.91 -40.29 81.36
C TYR A 644 102.15 -41.16 81.14
N ARG A 645 102.85 -41.44 82.24
CA ARG A 645 103.97 -42.38 82.39
C ARG A 645 103.43 -43.83 82.47
N PRO A 646 104.21 -44.87 82.12
CA PRO A 646 103.80 -46.27 82.29
C PRO A 646 103.78 -46.67 83.77
N THR A 647 102.69 -47.28 84.26
CA THR A 647 102.56 -47.85 85.62
C THR A 647 103.02 -49.31 85.66
N THR A 648 103.79 -49.66 86.69
CA THR A 648 104.43 -50.96 86.95
C THR A 648 103.56 -51.89 87.80
N ASP A 649 103.85 -53.20 87.75
CA ASP A 649 103.07 -54.32 88.32
C ASP A 649 102.81 -54.30 89.86
N ALA A 650 103.30 -53.29 90.59
CA ALA A 650 102.93 -53.07 91.99
C ALA A 650 101.55 -52.38 92.15
N ASP A 651 101.07 -51.66 91.13
CA ASP A 651 99.77 -50.97 91.16
C ASP A 651 98.60 -51.86 90.69
N LYS A 652 98.87 -53.12 90.29
CA LYS A 652 97.84 -54.08 89.85
C LYS A 652 97.14 -54.83 90.99
N ILE A 653 97.51 -54.59 92.25
CA ILE A 653 96.99 -55.38 93.40
C ILE A 653 96.07 -54.53 94.32
N GLU A 654 96.05 -53.20 94.23
CA GLU A 654 95.11 -52.37 95.00
C GLU A 654 93.74 -52.16 94.33
N ASP A 655 93.61 -52.37 93.01
CA ASP A 655 92.34 -52.21 92.29
C ASP A 655 91.44 -53.45 92.29
N GLU A 656 91.98 -54.66 92.52
CA GLU A 656 91.14 -55.87 92.72
C GLU A 656 90.40 -55.86 94.07
N VAL A 657 90.78 -54.99 95.02
CA VAL A 657 90.12 -54.86 96.34
C VAL A 657 89.07 -53.74 96.36
N ARG A 658 89.02 -52.85 95.36
CA ARG A 658 88.02 -51.77 95.27
C ARG A 658 86.76 -52.09 94.46
N GLU A 659 86.71 -53.21 93.74
CA GLU A 659 85.49 -53.68 93.05
C GLU A 659 84.68 -54.77 93.80
N ILE A 660 85.09 -55.21 95.00
CA ILE A 660 84.36 -56.23 95.78
C ILE A 660 83.56 -55.66 96.98
N ILE A 661 83.67 -54.37 97.32
CA ILE A 661 82.91 -53.79 98.45
C ILE A 661 82.28 -52.43 98.08
N ILE A 662 81.32 -52.46 97.15
CA ILE A 662 80.08 -51.68 97.23
C ILE A 662 78.96 -52.62 96.78
N PHE A 663 78.31 -53.24 97.77
CA PHE A 663 76.96 -53.81 97.68
C PHE A 663 75.93 -52.69 97.67
#